data_AF-A0AAV3JTH0-F1
#
_entry.id   AF-A0AAV3JTH0-F1
#
_cell.length_a   1.000
_cell.length_b   1.000
_cell.length_c   1.000
_cell.angle_alpha   90.00
_cell.angle_beta   90.00
_cell.angle_gamma   90.00
#
_symmetry.space_group_name_H-M   'P 1'
#
loop_
_entity.id
_entity.type
_entity.pdbx_description
1 polymer ?
#
loop_
_entity_poly.entity_id
_entity_poly.type
_entity_poly.pdbx_seq_one_letter_code
_entity_poly.pdbx_strand_id
1 'polypeptide(L)'
;ALERSHSINDFSKQLELSAKNSQFTNNTLKIIEELNNGVKQASEELKEKAFDLQHAITPLKEFGKNYPEFALKPKEALEKLLQEKNGQVAGAAFRDDLGGIDFVWGNKDHGLEHILKKREKQYTRLGLNAEQIKERTDELIKEIPNILQKGFKQEDKPGYAVITLNNSKVILSKFKGDNELKNHYMITSFERDEKALRELDTIATLSNDYRDGINYSISNLNEPNLTPKPLTNQEELLENPPKTTQTPLSPLEQANAEKLAKLESERLESEKEFTRLKEQEIARKEALKKKLEHERGNAGNIESATKIEVGEDIPTHTQAQIPKSRVRLNEREIYDLNYAIVKAKDLKPSFTTGGTQKRTDMNEEQIKSIAQNFDPKKIFGSGGFEDLPIILHDGQVIAGNHRIQGMLNFTPKSRFAYEKAVKEYYHIDLKPDELLVRIPNKRLNNTEINNLAASSNQGRFNSESDHAIAVLSHYEPKLKELEKQLNADSVYSLKNMVAKNLNFDKATHPNVGDSNLSLLMFNMPRTKTQGIELLNRWQKEFTNDIKSYEKVKKMFVDNAGSFHNLIHDMSFPNVSLNAYLSDIMDRSFANLKNYQTTSESLKDLSEKFYKTNSLEMFEKSDQGASDISEILGASVARFARFDDPSKALFEALRSDNIKKGLKEFKIADVTKDMFDPNSKEFKDIDIYDFTHYLLMVNREPNENNPTLKRLIEAIKDMQKESEKGIKEASKKSAEAVKKLHFDEIKKLIDESPNNGKDIIVIGDDNLTPEIVEYIHKKHAKVGIERLDEDEITAFNFTYPKNAKAIIDYQGIQHALNKHGINSPSVKFSKQPPITYKDIANYRNIVKNADETIKRNNRIISYKQVNGHFVVVEQINRNKSEFIFKTMFKEKGDYKNAPNYEKNIKEND
;
A
#
# COMPACT_ATOMS: atom_id res chain seq x y z
N ALA A 1 21.44 -30.50 10.46
CA ALA A 1 20.16 -31.24 10.44
C ALA A 1 19.41 -31.01 9.14
N LEU A 2 18.79 -29.84 8.93
CA LEU A 2 17.82 -29.56 7.85
C LEU A 2 18.28 -30.02 6.45
N GLU A 3 19.44 -29.55 5.99
CA GLU A 3 20.03 -29.86 4.67
C GLU A 3 20.37 -31.35 4.46
N ARG A 4 20.28 -32.17 5.50
CA ARG A 4 20.65 -33.61 5.52
C ARG A 4 19.48 -34.51 5.89
N SER A 5 18.24 -34.03 5.73
CA SER A 5 17.03 -34.72 6.18
C SER A 5 15.95 -34.67 5.10
N HIS A 6 15.40 -35.83 4.73
CA HIS A 6 14.37 -35.95 3.70
C HIS A 6 12.95 -36.14 4.27
N SER A 7 12.82 -36.19 5.60
CA SER A 7 11.54 -36.17 6.32
C SER A 7 11.66 -35.39 7.63
N ILE A 8 10.52 -35.00 8.22
CA ILE A 8 10.47 -34.36 9.55
C ILE A 8 11.08 -35.28 10.63
N ASN A 9 10.82 -36.59 10.53
CA ASN A 9 11.32 -37.59 11.48
C ASN A 9 12.86 -37.74 11.36
N ASP A 10 13.42 -37.63 10.15
CA ASP A 10 14.86 -37.61 9.94
C ASP A 10 15.48 -36.28 10.40
N PHE A 11 14.74 -35.16 10.31
CA PHE A 11 15.20 -33.87 10.82
C PHE A 11 15.39 -33.89 12.33
N SER A 12 14.40 -34.35 13.12
CA SER A 12 14.55 -34.48 14.57
C SER A 12 15.71 -35.41 14.96
N LYS A 13 15.83 -36.57 14.29
CA LYS A 13 16.95 -37.51 14.52
C LYS A 13 18.31 -36.89 14.19
N GLN A 14 18.46 -36.22 13.04
CA GLN A 14 19.69 -35.55 12.64
C GLN A 14 20.00 -34.34 13.53
N LEU A 15 18.99 -33.67 14.09
CA LEU A 15 19.16 -32.58 15.06
C LEU A 15 19.64 -33.11 16.41
N GLU A 16 19.03 -34.17 16.95
CA GLU A 16 19.51 -34.85 18.16
C GLU A 16 20.93 -35.39 18.01
N LEU A 17 21.26 -36.04 16.89
CA LEU A 17 22.61 -36.53 16.60
C LEU A 17 23.61 -35.37 16.48
N SER A 18 23.22 -34.26 15.85
CA SER A 18 24.06 -33.06 15.77
C SER A 18 24.28 -32.44 17.16
N ALA A 19 23.27 -32.47 18.04
CA ALA A 19 23.36 -31.95 19.40
C ALA A 19 24.23 -32.82 20.31
N LYS A 20 24.02 -34.15 20.30
CA LYS A 20 24.79 -35.12 21.10
C LYS A 20 26.27 -35.15 20.72
N ASN A 21 26.61 -34.88 19.45
CA ASN A 21 27.98 -34.87 18.94
C ASN A 21 28.70 -33.50 19.06
N SER A 22 28.08 -32.49 19.69
CA SER A 22 28.60 -31.11 19.75
C SER A 22 28.68 -30.59 21.19
N GLN A 23 29.75 -29.87 21.53
CA GLN A 23 29.89 -29.20 22.83
C GLN A 23 29.10 -27.87 22.84
N PHE A 24 27.77 -27.97 22.95
CA PHE A 24 26.87 -26.82 23.04
C PHE A 24 26.64 -26.36 24.48
N THR A 25 26.28 -25.08 24.65
CA THR A 25 25.93 -24.51 25.97
C THR A 25 24.55 -24.97 26.43
N ASN A 26 24.28 -24.96 27.74
CA ASN A 26 22.98 -25.36 28.30
C ASN A 26 21.79 -24.59 27.68
N ASN A 27 21.95 -23.29 27.40
CA ASN A 27 20.93 -22.48 26.72
C ASN A 27 20.70 -22.94 25.27
N THR A 28 21.78 -23.31 24.56
CA THR A 28 21.71 -23.84 23.19
C THR A 28 21.00 -25.20 23.17
N LEU A 29 21.28 -26.06 24.15
CA LEU A 29 20.61 -27.36 24.31
C LEU A 29 19.10 -27.19 24.60
N LYS A 30 18.72 -26.23 25.46
CA LYS A 30 17.31 -25.90 25.73
C LYS A 30 16.57 -25.42 24.48
N ILE A 31 17.20 -24.57 23.65
CA ILE A 31 16.63 -24.12 22.37
C ILE A 31 16.46 -25.30 21.39
N ILE A 32 17.39 -26.25 21.37
CA ILE A 32 17.28 -27.47 20.55
C ILE A 32 16.14 -28.37 21.03
N GLU A 33 15.93 -28.48 22.35
CA GLU A 33 14.80 -29.21 22.95
C GLU A 33 13.45 -28.55 22.62
N GLU A 34 13.34 -27.23 22.76
CA GLU A 34 12.16 -26.45 22.38
C GLU A 34 11.82 -26.59 20.89
N LEU A 35 12.83 -26.53 20.01
CA LEU A 35 12.68 -26.77 18.57
C LEU A 35 12.20 -28.19 18.26
N ASN A 36 12.78 -29.21 18.90
CA ASN A 36 12.34 -30.60 18.71
C ASN A 36 10.88 -30.81 19.18
N ASN A 37 10.48 -30.19 20.29
CA ASN A 37 9.12 -30.26 20.79
C ASN A 37 8.12 -29.55 19.87
N GLY A 38 8.44 -28.34 19.38
CA GLY A 38 7.59 -27.62 18.41
C GLY A 38 7.44 -28.35 17.07
N VAL A 39 8.52 -28.95 16.55
CA VAL A 39 8.50 -29.79 15.34
C VAL A 39 7.66 -31.05 15.56
N LYS A 40 7.75 -31.67 16.73
CA LYS A 40 6.92 -32.82 17.09
C LYS A 40 5.44 -32.45 17.16
N GLN A 41 5.08 -31.33 17.79
CA GLN A 41 3.70 -30.86 17.85
C GLN A 41 3.12 -30.61 16.44
N ALA A 42 3.82 -29.82 15.61
CA ALA A 42 3.40 -29.57 14.23
C ALA A 42 3.28 -30.87 13.41
N SER A 43 4.11 -31.88 13.70
CA SER A 43 4.02 -33.19 13.06
C SER A 43 2.83 -34.04 13.51
N GLU A 44 2.21 -33.79 14.67
CA GLU A 44 0.96 -34.45 15.06
C GLU A 44 -0.26 -33.69 14.49
N GLU A 45 -0.27 -32.35 14.57
CA GLU A 45 -1.32 -31.49 13.98
C GLU A 45 -1.49 -31.74 12.46
N LEU A 46 -0.38 -31.97 11.74
CA LEU A 46 -0.41 -32.33 10.32
C LEU A 46 -0.95 -33.75 10.05
N LYS A 47 -0.78 -34.70 10.98
CA LYS A 47 -1.39 -36.04 10.85
C LYS A 47 -2.88 -35.99 11.10
N GLU A 48 -3.32 -35.23 12.09
CA GLU A 48 -4.74 -35.04 12.44
C GLU A 48 -5.49 -34.46 11.23
N LYS A 49 -4.99 -33.36 10.65
CA LYS A 49 -5.58 -32.77 9.43
C LYS A 49 -5.53 -33.69 8.22
N ALA A 50 -4.47 -34.47 8.04
CA ALA A 50 -4.39 -35.46 6.95
C ALA A 50 -5.39 -36.61 7.13
N PHE A 51 -5.61 -37.05 8.37
CA PHE A 51 -6.59 -38.08 8.75
C PHE A 51 -8.02 -37.57 8.54
N ASP A 52 -8.33 -36.35 8.95
CA ASP A 52 -9.64 -35.72 8.74
C ASP A 52 -9.96 -35.53 7.26
N LEU A 53 -8.99 -35.06 6.46
CA LEU A 53 -9.15 -34.91 5.01
C LEU A 53 -9.32 -36.28 4.33
N GLN A 54 -8.59 -37.32 4.77
CA GLN A 54 -8.76 -38.69 4.27
C GLN A 54 -10.17 -39.24 4.57
N HIS A 55 -10.73 -38.94 5.74
CA HIS A 55 -12.11 -39.29 6.06
C HIS A 55 -13.09 -38.49 5.20
N ALA A 56 -12.92 -37.19 5.07
CA ALA A 56 -13.80 -36.30 4.32
C ALA A 56 -13.98 -36.67 2.83
N ILE A 57 -12.99 -37.32 2.20
CA ILE A 57 -13.05 -37.81 0.81
C ILE A 57 -13.42 -39.31 0.69
N THR A 58 -13.71 -40.00 1.80
CA THR A 58 -14.03 -41.43 1.80
C THR A 58 -15.45 -41.67 1.24
N PRO A 59 -15.63 -42.53 0.21
CA PRO A 59 -16.92 -42.66 -0.45
C PRO A 59 -17.99 -43.39 0.37
N LEU A 60 -19.08 -42.69 0.66
CA LEU A 60 -20.29 -43.25 1.24
C LEU A 60 -20.98 -44.21 0.25
N LYS A 61 -20.73 -45.52 0.38
CA LYS A 61 -21.17 -46.57 -0.57
C LYS A 61 -22.66 -46.51 -0.96
N GLU A 62 -23.50 -45.96 -0.09
CA GLU A 62 -24.95 -45.90 -0.26
C GLU A 62 -25.47 -44.90 -1.32
N PHE A 63 -24.60 -44.13 -1.96
CA PHE A 63 -24.97 -43.24 -3.08
C PHE A 63 -24.47 -43.76 -4.45
N GLY A 64 -23.94 -44.99 -4.49
CA GLY A 64 -23.50 -45.64 -5.72
C GLY A 64 -22.08 -45.26 -6.13
N LYS A 65 -21.86 -45.05 -7.43
CA LYS A 65 -20.54 -44.74 -8.00
C LYS A 65 -20.03 -43.40 -7.46
N ASN A 66 -18.84 -43.41 -6.86
CA ASN A 66 -18.09 -42.19 -6.56
C ASN A 66 -17.27 -41.76 -7.77
N TYR A 67 -17.13 -40.45 -7.98
CA TYR A 67 -16.20 -39.86 -8.94
C TYR A 67 -15.09 -39.11 -8.17
N PRO A 68 -14.13 -39.83 -7.55
CA PRO A 68 -13.10 -39.24 -6.68
C PRO A 68 -12.19 -38.23 -7.37
N GLU A 69 -12.11 -38.26 -8.70
CA GLU A 69 -11.36 -37.31 -9.52
C GLU A 69 -11.88 -35.86 -9.44
N PHE A 70 -13.08 -35.64 -8.87
CA PHE A 70 -13.67 -34.33 -8.59
C PHE A 70 -13.76 -33.98 -7.09
N ALA A 71 -13.15 -34.77 -6.20
CA ALA A 71 -13.06 -34.40 -4.79
C ALA A 71 -12.33 -33.05 -4.63
N LEU A 72 -12.80 -32.21 -3.70
CA LEU A 72 -12.38 -30.82 -3.48
C LEU A 72 -12.54 -29.87 -4.69
N LYS A 73 -13.18 -30.31 -5.78
CA LYS A 73 -13.44 -29.53 -7.01
C LYS A 73 -14.95 -29.32 -7.19
N PRO A 74 -15.60 -28.43 -6.40
CA PRO A 74 -17.06 -28.45 -6.24
C PRO A 74 -17.87 -27.98 -7.45
N LYS A 75 -17.28 -27.24 -8.40
CA LYS A 75 -17.99 -26.89 -9.65
C LYS A 75 -18.02 -28.09 -10.59
N GLU A 76 -16.86 -28.71 -10.75
CA GLU A 76 -16.59 -29.87 -11.58
C GLU A 76 -17.34 -31.10 -11.08
N ALA A 77 -17.41 -31.29 -9.75
CA ALA A 77 -18.22 -32.29 -9.08
C ALA A 77 -19.73 -32.13 -9.36
N LEU A 78 -20.22 -30.88 -9.30
CA LEU A 78 -21.61 -30.56 -9.61
C LEU A 78 -21.93 -30.83 -11.08
N GLU A 79 -21.10 -30.33 -12.00
CA GLU A 79 -21.25 -30.55 -13.44
C GLU A 79 -21.18 -32.04 -13.80
N LYS A 80 -20.30 -32.81 -13.14
CA LYS A 80 -20.20 -34.26 -13.34
C LYS A 80 -21.49 -34.98 -12.92
N LEU A 81 -22.07 -34.63 -11.78
CA LEU A 81 -23.31 -35.24 -11.30
C LEU A 81 -24.53 -34.82 -12.13
N LEU A 82 -24.56 -33.58 -12.64
CA LEU A 82 -25.58 -33.12 -13.59
C LEU A 82 -25.48 -33.86 -14.95
N GLN A 83 -24.27 -34.21 -15.40
CA GLN A 83 -24.02 -35.01 -16.60
C GLN A 83 -24.46 -36.47 -16.41
N GLU A 84 -23.95 -37.13 -15.36
CA GLU A 84 -24.13 -38.57 -15.12
C GLU A 84 -25.52 -38.93 -14.58
N LYS A 85 -26.16 -38.00 -13.85
CA LYS A 85 -27.47 -38.18 -13.21
C LYS A 85 -27.56 -39.42 -12.31
N ASN A 86 -26.41 -39.77 -11.72
CA ASN A 86 -26.22 -40.89 -10.80
C ASN A 86 -24.97 -40.63 -9.93
N GLY A 87 -24.84 -41.37 -8.83
CA GLY A 87 -23.61 -41.40 -8.06
C GLY A 87 -23.42 -40.23 -7.08
N GLN A 88 -22.15 -40.03 -6.70
CA GLN A 88 -21.70 -39.00 -5.77
C GLN A 88 -20.29 -38.51 -6.09
N VAL A 89 -19.93 -37.39 -5.49
CA VAL A 89 -18.54 -36.98 -5.26
C VAL A 89 -18.38 -36.77 -3.75
N ALA A 90 -17.72 -37.71 -3.10
CA ALA A 90 -17.40 -37.62 -1.68
C ALA A 90 -16.32 -36.54 -1.44
N GLY A 91 -16.54 -35.68 -0.45
CA GLY A 91 -15.66 -34.53 -0.20
C GLY A 91 -15.57 -33.56 -1.38
N ALA A 92 -16.64 -33.40 -2.18
CA ALA A 92 -16.71 -32.46 -3.30
C ALA A 92 -16.37 -31.01 -2.90
N ALA A 93 -16.75 -30.62 -1.68
CA ALA A 93 -16.18 -29.47 -0.99
C ALA A 93 -15.69 -29.90 0.40
N PHE A 94 -14.87 -29.05 1.02
CA PHE A 94 -14.42 -29.18 2.41
C PHE A 94 -14.49 -27.81 3.08
N ARG A 95 -14.86 -27.77 4.37
CA ARG A 95 -14.79 -26.56 5.21
C ARG A 95 -14.39 -26.93 6.63
N ASP A 96 -13.48 -26.18 7.23
CA ASP A 96 -13.02 -26.39 8.61
C ASP A 96 -14.17 -26.36 9.66
N ASP A 97 -15.29 -25.68 9.35
CA ASP A 97 -16.47 -25.58 10.24
C ASP A 97 -17.53 -26.68 10.04
N LEU A 98 -17.29 -27.64 9.13
CA LEU A 98 -18.23 -28.73 8.80
C LEU A 98 -17.57 -30.10 8.56
N GLY A 99 -16.34 -30.15 8.02
CA GLY A 99 -15.69 -31.35 7.49
C GLY A 99 -15.92 -31.52 5.98
N GLY A 100 -16.02 -32.77 5.53
CA GLY A 100 -16.31 -33.09 4.13
C GLY A 100 -17.75 -32.77 3.75
N ILE A 101 -17.96 -32.26 2.54
CA ILE A 101 -19.28 -31.99 1.98
C ILE A 101 -19.44 -32.81 0.70
N ASP A 102 -20.31 -33.81 0.77
CA ASP A 102 -20.59 -34.76 -0.31
C ASP A 102 -21.67 -34.21 -1.22
N PHE A 103 -21.36 -34.15 -2.51
CA PHE A 103 -22.36 -33.85 -3.53
C PHE A 103 -22.90 -35.20 -4.01
N VAL A 104 -24.21 -35.41 -3.88
CA VAL A 104 -24.87 -36.66 -4.29
C VAL A 104 -25.95 -36.35 -5.31
N TRP A 105 -26.13 -37.25 -6.29
CA TRP A 105 -27.32 -37.16 -7.14
C TRP A 105 -28.60 -37.32 -6.30
N GLY A 106 -28.60 -38.29 -5.39
CA GLY A 106 -29.69 -38.51 -4.43
C GLY A 106 -30.94 -39.06 -5.08
N ASN A 107 -32.11 -38.59 -4.63
CA ASN A 107 -33.43 -39.06 -5.03
C ASN A 107 -34.51 -37.95 -4.86
N LYS A 108 -35.79 -38.33 -4.86
CA LYS A 108 -36.92 -37.40 -4.65
C LYS A 108 -36.92 -36.65 -3.31
N ASP A 109 -36.15 -37.08 -2.30
CA ASP A 109 -36.19 -36.59 -0.92
C ASP A 109 -34.89 -35.85 -0.49
N HIS A 110 -33.77 -36.06 -1.18
CA HIS A 110 -32.47 -35.39 -0.91
C HIS A 110 -31.54 -35.41 -2.13
N GLY A 111 -30.47 -34.61 -2.13
CA GLY A 111 -29.50 -34.52 -3.22
C GLY A 111 -29.93 -33.60 -4.37
N LEU A 112 -29.13 -33.60 -5.45
CA LEU A 112 -29.34 -32.75 -6.61
C LEU A 112 -30.66 -33.05 -7.33
N GLU A 113 -31.11 -34.32 -7.38
CA GLU A 113 -32.39 -34.69 -7.99
C GLU A 113 -33.59 -34.07 -7.27
N HIS A 114 -33.57 -34.01 -5.93
CA HIS A 114 -34.58 -33.31 -5.14
C HIS A 114 -34.59 -31.82 -5.44
N ILE A 115 -33.40 -31.20 -5.51
CA ILE A 115 -33.24 -29.76 -5.78
C ILE A 115 -33.81 -29.42 -7.17
N LEU A 116 -33.40 -30.14 -8.22
CA LEU A 116 -33.92 -30.00 -9.58
C LEU A 116 -35.46 -30.04 -9.59
N LYS A 117 -36.04 -31.14 -9.09
CA LYS A 117 -37.50 -31.36 -9.07
C LYS A 117 -38.27 -30.34 -8.22
N LYS A 118 -37.63 -29.73 -7.21
CA LYS A 118 -38.21 -28.67 -6.36
C LYS A 118 -38.19 -27.32 -7.08
N ARG A 119 -37.11 -26.98 -7.79
CA ARG A 119 -36.96 -25.77 -8.60
C ARG A 119 -37.88 -25.79 -9.83
N GLU A 120 -37.87 -26.90 -10.59
CA GLU A 120 -38.76 -27.13 -11.74
C GLU A 120 -40.23 -26.86 -11.39
N LYS A 121 -40.75 -27.52 -10.35
CA LYS A 121 -42.14 -27.36 -9.88
C LYS A 121 -42.46 -25.94 -9.39
N GLN A 122 -41.47 -25.19 -8.90
CA GLN A 122 -41.68 -23.79 -8.51
C GLN A 122 -41.81 -22.90 -9.75
N TYR A 123 -40.96 -23.09 -10.76
CA TYR A 123 -41.05 -22.35 -12.02
C TYR A 123 -42.29 -22.71 -12.85
N THR A 124 -42.76 -23.97 -12.84
CA THR A 124 -44.05 -24.33 -13.47
C THR A 124 -45.23 -23.57 -12.84
N ARG A 125 -45.20 -23.32 -11.53
CA ARG A 125 -46.23 -22.53 -10.81
C ARG A 125 -46.16 -21.03 -11.12
N LEU A 126 -45.01 -20.53 -11.58
CA LEU A 126 -44.82 -19.16 -12.04
C LEU A 126 -45.18 -18.99 -13.53
N GLY A 127 -45.55 -20.07 -14.24
CA GLY A 127 -46.06 -20.03 -15.61
C GLY A 127 -44.99 -20.09 -16.71
N LEU A 128 -43.74 -20.43 -16.37
CA LEU A 128 -42.64 -20.56 -17.35
C LEU A 128 -42.84 -21.77 -18.27
N ASN A 129 -42.29 -21.69 -19.49
CA ASN A 129 -42.26 -22.81 -20.42
C ASN A 129 -41.14 -23.83 -20.08
N ALA A 130 -41.18 -25.02 -20.69
CA ALA A 130 -40.24 -26.11 -20.36
C ALA A 130 -38.75 -25.79 -20.61
N GLU A 131 -38.45 -24.97 -21.62
CA GLU A 131 -37.08 -24.58 -21.96
C GLU A 131 -36.55 -23.55 -20.94
N GLN A 132 -37.35 -22.53 -20.64
CA GLN A 132 -37.06 -21.52 -19.60
C GLN A 132 -36.90 -22.14 -18.20
N ILE A 133 -37.73 -23.13 -17.86
CA ILE A 133 -37.62 -23.89 -16.61
C ILE A 133 -36.27 -24.57 -16.52
N LYS A 134 -35.83 -25.25 -17.60
CA LYS A 134 -34.56 -25.97 -17.65
C LYS A 134 -33.38 -25.01 -17.53
N GLU A 135 -33.32 -24.00 -18.40
CA GLU A 135 -32.22 -23.01 -18.45
C GLU A 135 -32.01 -22.33 -17.09
N ARG A 136 -33.07 -21.75 -16.52
CA ARG A 136 -32.98 -21.08 -15.21
C ARG A 136 -32.64 -22.03 -14.07
N THR A 137 -33.01 -23.31 -14.15
CA THR A 137 -32.65 -24.30 -13.12
C THR A 137 -31.18 -24.72 -13.25
N ASP A 138 -30.68 -24.94 -14.47
CA ASP A 138 -29.28 -25.28 -14.76
C ASP A 138 -28.33 -24.11 -14.43
N GLU A 139 -28.76 -22.85 -14.61
CA GLU A 139 -28.02 -21.66 -14.16
C GLU A 139 -28.01 -21.52 -12.63
N LEU A 140 -29.18 -21.55 -11.99
CA LEU A 140 -29.33 -21.31 -10.56
C LEU A 140 -28.56 -22.34 -9.70
N ILE A 141 -28.50 -23.59 -10.15
CA ILE A 141 -27.78 -24.65 -9.43
C ILE A 141 -26.25 -24.43 -9.44
N LYS A 142 -25.69 -23.72 -10.43
CA LYS A 142 -24.26 -23.33 -10.47
C LYS A 142 -23.87 -22.32 -9.39
N GLU A 143 -24.82 -21.71 -8.66
CA GLU A 143 -24.48 -20.92 -7.47
C GLU A 143 -23.99 -21.78 -6.30
N ILE A 144 -24.41 -23.04 -6.19
CA ILE A 144 -24.17 -23.90 -5.01
C ILE A 144 -22.69 -23.94 -4.58
N PRO A 145 -21.69 -24.14 -5.48
CA PRO A 145 -20.27 -24.12 -5.11
C PRO A 145 -19.81 -22.78 -4.55
N ASN A 146 -20.25 -21.66 -5.13
CA ASN A 146 -19.89 -20.31 -4.67
C ASN A 146 -20.55 -19.99 -3.31
N ILE A 147 -21.76 -20.48 -3.07
CA ILE A 147 -22.46 -20.34 -1.79
C ILE A 147 -21.78 -21.19 -0.72
N LEU A 148 -21.40 -22.43 -1.01
CA LEU A 148 -20.64 -23.26 -0.07
C LEU A 148 -19.26 -22.66 0.25
N GLN A 149 -18.58 -22.07 -0.74
CA GLN A 149 -17.27 -21.45 -0.54
C GLN A 149 -17.32 -20.13 0.27
N LYS A 150 -18.30 -19.26 0.01
CA LYS A 150 -18.33 -17.88 0.55
C LYS A 150 -19.47 -17.58 1.53
N GLY A 151 -20.42 -18.49 1.69
CA GLY A 151 -21.61 -18.29 2.52
C GLY A 151 -21.36 -18.52 4.01
N PHE A 152 -22.13 -17.81 4.83
CA PHE A 152 -22.11 -17.90 6.28
C PHE A 152 -22.88 -19.13 6.75
N LYS A 153 -22.27 -19.91 7.64
CA LYS A 153 -22.90 -21.05 8.30
C LYS A 153 -23.86 -20.58 9.39
N GLN A 154 -25.07 -21.12 9.38
CA GLN A 154 -26.04 -21.11 10.47
C GLN A 154 -26.41 -22.56 10.78
N GLU A 155 -26.50 -22.94 12.05
CA GLU A 155 -27.04 -24.25 12.44
C GLU A 155 -28.53 -24.08 12.72
N ASP A 156 -29.39 -24.72 11.91
CA ASP A 156 -30.84 -24.68 12.11
C ASP A 156 -31.25 -25.64 13.24
N LYS A 157 -30.71 -26.86 13.20
CA LYS A 157 -30.95 -27.95 14.16
C LYS A 157 -29.70 -28.83 14.25
N PRO A 158 -29.50 -29.62 15.33
CA PRO A 158 -28.37 -30.55 15.42
C PRO A 158 -28.25 -31.44 14.18
N GLY A 159 -27.07 -31.43 13.55
CA GLY A 159 -26.79 -32.14 12.30
C GLY A 159 -27.30 -31.50 11.00
N TYR A 160 -27.98 -30.35 11.05
CA TYR A 160 -28.43 -29.60 9.87
C TYR A 160 -27.76 -28.22 9.81
N ALA A 161 -26.97 -27.99 8.75
CA ALA A 161 -26.27 -26.73 8.52
C ALA A 161 -26.87 -26.00 7.31
N VAL A 162 -27.10 -24.69 7.46
CA VAL A 162 -27.62 -23.81 6.42
C VAL A 162 -26.53 -22.81 6.06
N ILE A 163 -26.02 -22.89 4.84
CA ILE A 163 -25.05 -21.94 4.30
C ILE A 163 -25.81 -20.86 3.51
N THR A 164 -25.79 -19.62 4.02
CA THR A 164 -26.50 -18.48 3.42
C THR A 164 -25.52 -17.52 2.74
N LEU A 165 -25.83 -17.12 1.50
CA LEU A 165 -25.11 -16.07 0.78
C LEU A 165 -26.12 -15.26 -0.04
N ASN A 166 -26.16 -13.94 0.18
CA ASN A 166 -27.17 -13.05 -0.38
C ASN A 166 -28.59 -13.61 -0.13
N ASN A 167 -29.43 -13.67 -1.16
CA ASN A 167 -30.81 -14.18 -1.07
C ASN A 167 -30.92 -15.70 -1.32
N SER A 168 -29.78 -16.42 -1.40
CA SER A 168 -29.69 -17.86 -1.68
C SER A 168 -29.18 -18.65 -0.44
N LYS A 169 -29.63 -19.89 -0.29
CA LYS A 169 -29.30 -20.79 0.83
C LYS A 169 -29.09 -22.23 0.34
N VAL A 170 -28.01 -22.86 0.79
CA VAL A 170 -27.78 -24.31 0.66
C VAL A 170 -28.03 -24.96 2.02
N ILE A 171 -28.83 -26.01 2.07
CA ILE A 171 -29.09 -26.81 3.27
C ILE A 171 -28.34 -28.14 3.15
N LEU A 172 -27.60 -28.45 4.22
CA LEU A 172 -26.74 -29.62 4.37
C LEU A 172 -27.22 -30.47 5.55
N SER A 173 -27.07 -31.79 5.44
CA SER A 173 -27.45 -32.76 6.47
C SER A 173 -26.32 -33.73 6.79
N LYS A 174 -26.06 -33.95 8.09
CA LYS A 174 -25.28 -35.09 8.62
C LYS A 174 -26.09 -36.38 8.68
N PHE A 175 -27.37 -36.37 8.28
CA PHE A 175 -28.26 -37.52 8.35
C PHE A 175 -28.84 -37.90 6.98
N LYS A 176 -29.01 -39.20 6.78
CA LYS A 176 -29.75 -39.78 5.65
C LYS A 176 -30.81 -40.74 6.20
N GLY A 177 -32.03 -40.25 6.37
CA GLY A 177 -32.98 -40.90 7.27
C GLY A 177 -32.42 -40.88 8.68
N ASP A 178 -32.44 -42.01 9.37
CA ASP A 178 -31.94 -42.15 10.74
C ASP A 178 -30.42 -42.42 10.84
N ASN A 179 -29.72 -42.61 9.70
CA ASN A 179 -28.28 -42.90 9.67
C ASN A 179 -27.43 -41.62 9.72
N GLU A 180 -26.48 -41.56 10.67
CA GLU A 180 -25.48 -40.48 10.77
C GLU A 180 -24.29 -40.69 9.81
N LEU A 181 -24.06 -39.69 8.95
CA LEU A 181 -22.94 -39.59 8.02
C LEU A 181 -21.73 -38.98 8.76
N LYS A 182 -21.04 -39.80 9.55
CA LYS A 182 -19.92 -39.33 10.40
C LYS A 182 -18.83 -38.66 9.56
N ASN A 183 -18.49 -37.42 9.91
CA ASN A 183 -17.53 -36.54 9.23
C ASN A 183 -17.91 -36.07 7.80
N HIS A 184 -19.14 -36.35 7.33
CA HIS A 184 -19.67 -35.87 6.05
C HIS A 184 -20.96 -35.04 6.23
N TYR A 185 -21.14 -34.05 5.37
CA TYR A 185 -22.40 -33.35 5.15
C TYR A 185 -22.89 -33.57 3.72
N MET A 186 -24.14 -34.01 3.56
CA MET A 186 -24.78 -34.19 2.26
C MET A 186 -25.65 -32.97 1.91
N ILE A 187 -25.61 -32.50 0.66
CA ILE A 187 -26.57 -31.48 0.17
C ILE A 187 -28.00 -32.07 0.14
N THR A 188 -28.94 -31.39 0.81
CA THR A 188 -30.36 -31.81 0.86
C THR A 188 -31.32 -30.83 0.19
N SER A 189 -31.06 -29.52 0.28
CA SER A 189 -31.92 -28.52 -0.35
C SER A 189 -31.14 -27.29 -0.81
N PHE A 190 -31.73 -26.59 -1.78
CA PHE A 190 -31.30 -25.28 -2.22
C PHE A 190 -32.51 -24.37 -2.34
N GLU A 191 -32.43 -23.17 -1.78
CA GLU A 191 -33.53 -22.23 -1.62
C GLU A 191 -33.11 -20.79 -1.94
N ARG A 192 -34.02 -20.01 -2.52
CA ARG A 192 -33.83 -18.59 -2.83
C ARG A 192 -35.14 -17.85 -2.54
N ASP A 193 -35.04 -16.59 -2.11
CA ASP A 193 -36.19 -15.73 -1.80
C ASP A 193 -37.20 -15.68 -2.96
N GLU A 194 -38.49 -15.88 -2.67
CA GLU A 194 -39.56 -15.76 -3.67
C GLU A 194 -39.61 -14.38 -4.34
N LYS A 195 -39.25 -13.29 -3.63
CA LYS A 195 -39.22 -11.95 -4.22
C LYS A 195 -38.13 -11.85 -5.28
N ALA A 196 -36.94 -12.35 -4.98
CA ALA A 196 -35.81 -12.41 -5.92
C ALA A 196 -36.06 -13.39 -7.10
N LEU A 197 -36.90 -14.41 -6.91
CA LEU A 197 -37.35 -15.30 -7.99
C LEU A 197 -38.37 -14.62 -8.90
N ARG A 198 -39.26 -13.75 -8.36
CA ARG A 198 -40.24 -12.97 -9.15
C ARG A 198 -39.62 -11.76 -9.86
N GLU A 199 -38.58 -11.16 -9.31
CA GLU A 199 -37.84 -10.06 -9.96
C GLU A 199 -37.10 -10.53 -11.23
N LEU A 200 -36.84 -11.84 -11.37
CA LEU A 200 -36.38 -12.47 -12.61
C LEU A 200 -37.48 -12.68 -13.66
N ASP A 201 -38.77 -12.55 -13.31
CA ASP A 201 -39.88 -12.66 -14.27
C ASP A 201 -40.23 -11.33 -14.94
N THR A 202 -39.87 -10.19 -14.33
CA THR A 202 -40.11 -8.85 -14.88
C THR A 202 -38.93 -8.27 -15.66
N ILE A 203 -37.71 -8.77 -15.47
CA ILE A 203 -36.51 -8.29 -16.19
C ILE A 203 -36.18 -9.23 -17.35
N ALA A 204 -36.69 -8.88 -18.54
CA ALA A 204 -36.31 -9.52 -19.81
C ALA A 204 -34.93 -9.04 -20.30
N THR A 205 -33.90 -9.18 -19.46
CA THR A 205 -32.48 -8.98 -19.81
C THR A 205 -31.62 -9.68 -18.77
N LEU A 206 -30.72 -10.57 -19.21
CA LEU A 206 -29.72 -11.21 -18.36
C LEU A 206 -28.77 -10.15 -17.76
N SER A 207 -28.37 -10.30 -16.49
CA SER A 207 -27.31 -9.44 -15.92
C SER A 207 -25.98 -9.75 -16.58
N ASN A 208 -25.18 -8.72 -16.88
CA ASN A 208 -23.92 -8.87 -17.63
C ASN A 208 -22.70 -9.19 -16.75
N ASP A 209 -22.88 -9.34 -15.44
CA ASP A 209 -21.79 -9.45 -14.44
C ASP A 209 -21.06 -10.82 -14.43
N TYR A 210 -21.08 -11.56 -15.55
CA TYR A 210 -20.26 -12.76 -15.74
C TYR A 210 -19.62 -12.82 -17.14
N ARG A 211 -18.88 -11.76 -17.48
CA ARG A 211 -17.98 -11.70 -18.65
C ARG A 211 -16.60 -11.13 -18.29
N ASP A 212 -15.83 -11.87 -17.51
CA ASP A 212 -14.39 -11.93 -17.77
C ASP A 212 -14.16 -12.88 -18.95
N GLY A 213 -13.37 -12.43 -19.93
CA GLY A 213 -13.51 -12.91 -21.31
C GLY A 213 -12.75 -14.19 -21.65
N ILE A 214 -13.47 -15.24 -22.03
CA ILE A 214 -12.99 -16.27 -22.97
C ILE A 214 -13.99 -16.38 -24.13
N ASN A 215 -13.52 -16.18 -25.36
CA ASN A 215 -14.31 -16.29 -26.58
C ASN A 215 -14.51 -17.74 -26.99
N TYR A 216 -15.76 -18.19 -27.12
CA TYR A 216 -16.12 -19.26 -28.07
C TYR A 216 -17.44 -18.89 -28.76
N SER A 217 -17.39 -18.77 -30.09
CA SER A 217 -18.55 -18.44 -30.92
C SER A 217 -19.42 -19.67 -31.17
N ILE A 218 -20.73 -19.48 -31.16
CA ILE A 218 -21.73 -20.53 -31.44
C ILE A 218 -21.65 -20.94 -32.92
N SER A 219 -21.84 -22.24 -33.21
CA SER A 219 -22.16 -22.74 -34.55
C SER A 219 -23.04 -23.99 -34.49
N ASN A 220 -24.34 -23.72 -34.37
CA ASN A 220 -25.52 -24.49 -34.80
C ASN A 220 -25.67 -25.98 -34.42
N LEU A 221 -26.83 -26.26 -33.82
CA LEU A 221 -27.47 -27.57 -33.79
C LEU A 221 -27.87 -28.04 -35.20
N ASN A 222 -27.81 -29.36 -35.43
CA ASN A 222 -28.86 -30.09 -36.16
C ASN A 222 -28.69 -31.60 -35.91
N GLU A 223 -29.70 -32.20 -35.30
CA GLU A 223 -29.91 -33.66 -35.22
C GLU A 223 -30.80 -34.10 -36.42
N PRO A 224 -30.87 -35.40 -36.83
CA PRO A 224 -31.25 -36.50 -35.93
C PRO A 224 -30.46 -37.81 -36.08
N ASN A 225 -30.77 -38.73 -35.16
CA ASN A 225 -30.09 -39.98 -34.85
C ASN A 225 -30.74 -41.20 -35.54
N LEU A 226 -29.96 -42.15 -36.12
CA LEU A 226 -30.46 -43.49 -36.56
C LEU A 226 -29.38 -44.60 -36.56
N THR A 227 -29.45 -45.46 -35.53
CA THR A 227 -29.27 -46.94 -35.54
C THR A 227 -27.96 -47.63 -36.05
N PRO A 228 -27.68 -48.92 -35.70
CA PRO A 228 -26.28 -49.41 -35.60
C PRO A 228 -25.89 -50.69 -36.41
N LYS A 229 -24.56 -50.85 -36.64
CA LYS A 229 -23.82 -52.08 -37.07
C LYS A 229 -24.11 -52.61 -38.50
N PRO A 230 -23.28 -53.51 -39.09
CA PRO A 230 -22.02 -54.15 -38.65
C PRO A 230 -20.80 -53.96 -39.62
N LEU A 231 -19.81 -54.86 -39.50
CA LEU A 231 -18.57 -55.18 -40.28
C LEU A 231 -18.54 -54.78 -41.79
N THR A 232 -17.40 -54.69 -42.51
CA THR A 232 -16.26 -55.66 -42.56
C THR A 232 -15.00 -55.14 -43.31
N ASN A 233 -13.81 -55.59 -42.86
CA ASN A 233 -12.62 -56.05 -43.64
C ASN A 233 -11.77 -55.20 -44.65
N GLN A 234 -10.48 -55.60 -44.70
CA GLN A 234 -9.46 -55.51 -45.78
C GLN A 234 -8.77 -54.14 -46.05
N GLU A 235 -7.44 -53.97 -45.92
CA GLU A 235 -6.22 -54.55 -46.58
C GLU A 235 -5.74 -53.69 -47.77
N GLU A 236 -4.44 -53.46 -48.06
CA GLU A 236 -3.19 -53.51 -47.26
C GLU A 236 -2.29 -52.31 -47.73
N LEU A 237 -0.96 -52.23 -47.91
CA LEU A 237 0.21 -53.15 -47.88
C LEU A 237 1.41 -52.51 -47.15
N LEU A 238 2.15 -53.30 -46.34
CA LEU A 238 3.61 -53.26 -46.12
C LEU A 238 4.30 -51.98 -45.55
N GLU A 239 5.51 -52.01 -44.96
CA GLU A 239 6.55 -53.06 -44.82
C GLU A 239 6.86 -53.47 -43.35
N ASN A 240 7.69 -54.51 -43.15
CA ASN A 240 7.97 -55.14 -41.85
C ASN A 240 9.49 -55.07 -41.44
N PRO A 241 10.12 -56.00 -40.68
CA PRO A 241 10.55 -55.73 -39.30
C PRO A 241 12.06 -55.99 -39.06
N PRO A 242 12.57 -56.07 -37.80
CA PRO A 242 12.47 -57.32 -37.04
C PRO A 242 12.17 -57.15 -35.53
N LYS A 243 11.82 -58.27 -34.87
CA LYS A 243 11.50 -58.34 -33.43
C LYS A 243 12.74 -58.66 -32.59
N THR A 244 12.79 -58.14 -31.37
CA THR A 244 13.43 -58.83 -30.22
C THR A 244 12.43 -58.94 -29.08
N THR A 245 12.37 -60.12 -28.46
CA THR A 245 11.43 -60.48 -27.40
C THR A 245 11.68 -59.71 -26.10
N GLN A 246 10.63 -59.11 -25.56
CA GLN A 246 10.50 -58.89 -24.12
C GLN A 246 9.12 -59.37 -23.67
N THR A 247 9.04 -59.83 -22.43
CA THR A 247 7.82 -60.37 -21.81
C THR A 247 6.73 -59.30 -21.67
N PRO A 248 5.44 -59.66 -21.72
CA PRO A 248 4.40 -58.76 -21.25
C PRO A 248 4.69 -58.43 -19.78
N LEU A 249 4.85 -57.14 -19.48
CA LEU A 249 5.05 -56.70 -18.10
C LEU A 249 3.81 -57.07 -17.27
N SER A 250 4.04 -57.42 -16.01
CA SER A 250 2.96 -57.79 -15.10
C SER A 250 2.01 -56.60 -14.86
N PRO A 251 0.73 -56.85 -14.49
CA PRO A 251 -0.19 -55.77 -14.14
C PRO A 251 0.32 -54.84 -13.03
N LEU A 252 1.23 -55.35 -12.18
CA LEU A 252 1.89 -54.57 -11.12
C LEU A 252 2.88 -53.53 -11.69
N GLU A 253 3.54 -53.84 -12.80
CA GLU A 253 4.51 -52.94 -13.45
C GLU A 253 3.80 -51.85 -14.27
N GLN A 254 2.70 -52.18 -14.95
CA GLN A 254 1.82 -51.15 -15.54
C GLN A 254 1.22 -50.24 -14.46
N ALA A 255 0.68 -50.80 -13.38
CA ALA A 255 0.16 -50.01 -12.25
C ALA A 255 1.23 -49.12 -11.60
N ASN A 256 2.49 -49.57 -11.53
CA ASN A 256 3.60 -48.74 -11.06
C ASN A 256 3.95 -47.62 -12.04
N ALA A 257 3.94 -47.86 -13.36
CA ALA A 257 4.18 -46.84 -14.38
C ALA A 257 3.07 -45.77 -14.39
N GLU A 258 1.80 -46.17 -14.34
CA GLU A 258 0.65 -45.27 -14.24
C GLU A 258 0.68 -44.47 -12.93
N LYS A 259 1.03 -45.10 -11.81
CA LYS A 259 1.20 -44.42 -10.52
C LYS A 259 2.35 -43.42 -10.54
N LEU A 260 3.46 -43.71 -11.25
CA LEU A 260 4.58 -42.78 -11.40
C LEU A 260 4.19 -41.57 -12.26
N ALA A 261 3.53 -41.80 -13.40
CA ALA A 261 3.02 -40.75 -14.26
C ALA A 261 1.96 -39.88 -13.56
N LYS A 262 1.10 -40.47 -12.71
CA LYS A 262 0.15 -39.73 -11.88
C LYS A 262 0.84 -38.90 -10.79
N LEU A 263 1.87 -39.44 -10.12
CA LEU A 263 2.68 -38.65 -9.18
C LEU A 263 3.37 -37.46 -9.88
N GLU A 264 3.84 -37.66 -11.11
CA GLU A 264 4.51 -36.61 -11.88
C GLU A 264 3.52 -35.54 -12.38
N SER A 265 2.29 -35.92 -12.75
CA SER A 265 1.23 -34.95 -13.05
C SER A 265 0.72 -34.20 -11.82
N GLU A 266 0.54 -34.88 -10.68
CA GLU A 266 0.21 -34.26 -9.39
C GLU A 266 1.30 -33.30 -8.90
N ARG A 267 2.59 -33.64 -9.13
CA ARG A 267 3.71 -32.72 -8.89
C ARG A 267 3.64 -31.51 -9.82
N LEU A 268 3.39 -31.72 -11.12
CA LEU A 268 3.30 -30.62 -12.09
C LEU A 268 2.09 -29.70 -11.85
N GLU A 269 0.97 -30.24 -11.37
CA GLU A 269 -0.24 -29.47 -11.02
C GLU A 269 -0.01 -28.67 -9.72
N SER A 270 0.59 -29.29 -8.69
CA SER A 270 0.95 -28.58 -7.44
C SER A 270 2.11 -27.57 -7.60
N GLU A 271 3.05 -27.81 -8.53
CA GLU A 271 4.12 -26.86 -8.89
C GLU A 271 3.56 -25.62 -9.62
N LYS A 272 2.52 -25.79 -10.44
CA LYS A 272 1.74 -24.67 -11.02
C LYS A 272 0.90 -23.95 -9.97
N GLU A 273 0.23 -24.67 -9.08
CA GLU A 273 -0.59 -24.10 -7.99
C GLU A 273 0.27 -23.26 -7.04
N PHE A 274 1.43 -23.79 -6.63
CA PHE A 274 2.43 -23.07 -5.86
C PHE A 274 2.96 -21.82 -6.59
N THR A 275 3.19 -21.92 -7.91
CA THR A 275 3.60 -20.76 -8.72
C THR A 275 2.51 -19.69 -8.78
N ARG A 276 1.25 -20.08 -8.98
CA ARG A 276 0.08 -19.17 -8.98
C ARG A 276 -0.11 -18.45 -7.65
N LEU A 277 -0.04 -19.19 -6.54
CA LEU A 277 -0.13 -18.60 -5.19
C LEU A 277 1.04 -17.65 -4.91
N LYS A 278 2.26 -18.03 -5.32
CA LYS A 278 3.45 -17.19 -5.24
C LYS A 278 3.31 -15.92 -6.11
N GLU A 279 2.69 -16.00 -7.29
CA GLU A 279 2.41 -14.86 -8.16
C GLU A 279 1.35 -13.92 -7.57
N GLN A 280 0.30 -14.46 -6.93
CA GLN A 280 -0.68 -13.65 -6.19
C GLN A 280 -0.03 -12.94 -5.00
N GLU A 281 0.76 -13.64 -4.19
CA GLU A 281 1.56 -13.10 -3.08
C GLU A 281 2.51 -11.97 -3.56
N ILE A 282 3.15 -12.19 -4.73
CA ILE A 282 4.00 -11.24 -5.43
C ILE A 282 3.21 -9.98 -5.85
N ALA A 283 2.06 -10.12 -6.49
CA ALA A 283 1.23 -9.00 -6.94
C ALA A 283 0.63 -8.23 -5.75
N ARG A 284 0.20 -8.95 -4.71
CA ARG A 284 -0.31 -8.45 -3.44
C ARG A 284 0.71 -7.56 -2.72
N LYS A 285 1.95 -8.02 -2.57
CA LYS A 285 3.04 -7.24 -1.95
C LYS A 285 3.41 -6.01 -2.78
N GLU A 286 3.28 -6.06 -4.11
CA GLU A 286 3.43 -4.87 -4.97
C GLU A 286 2.26 -3.89 -4.90
N ALA A 287 1.02 -4.37 -4.76
CA ALA A 287 -0.15 -3.51 -4.55
C ALA A 287 -0.05 -2.78 -3.20
N LEU A 288 0.33 -3.48 -2.13
CA LEU A 288 0.59 -2.89 -0.82
C LEU A 288 1.75 -1.88 -0.87
N LYS A 289 2.84 -2.21 -1.57
CA LYS A 289 3.96 -1.28 -1.79
C LYS A 289 3.50 -0.02 -2.55
N LYS A 290 2.78 -0.16 -3.66
CA LYS A 290 2.21 0.96 -4.43
C LYS A 290 1.24 1.80 -3.60
N LYS A 291 0.45 1.19 -2.71
CA LYS A 291 -0.41 1.88 -1.74
C LYS A 291 0.42 2.72 -0.76
N LEU A 292 1.43 2.13 -0.10
CA LEU A 292 2.34 2.87 0.77
C LEU A 292 3.12 3.98 0.05
N GLU A 293 3.56 3.76 -1.19
CA GLU A 293 4.28 4.75 -2.00
C GLU A 293 3.36 5.90 -2.43
N HIS A 294 2.08 5.63 -2.69
CA HIS A 294 1.06 6.65 -2.92
C HIS A 294 0.72 7.44 -1.64
N GLU A 295 0.54 6.76 -0.51
CA GLU A 295 0.26 7.38 0.80
C GLU A 295 1.43 8.25 1.30
N ARG A 296 2.68 7.82 1.06
CA ARG A 296 3.89 8.61 1.34
C ARG A 296 4.11 9.75 0.33
N GLY A 297 3.80 9.54 -0.94
CA GLY A 297 4.05 10.49 -2.04
C GLY A 297 3.06 11.66 -2.13
N ASN A 298 1.94 11.62 -1.39
CA ASN A 298 0.91 12.67 -1.43
C ASN A 298 1.08 13.77 -0.36
N ALA A 299 2.04 13.64 0.56
CA ALA A 299 2.32 14.67 1.56
C ALA A 299 2.97 15.90 0.90
N GLY A 300 2.46 17.11 1.17
CA GLY A 300 2.92 18.33 0.50
C GLY A 300 2.50 18.47 -0.98
N ASN A 301 1.82 17.48 -1.56
CA ASN A 301 1.09 17.64 -2.83
C ASN A 301 -0.24 18.35 -2.55
N ILE A 302 -0.14 19.66 -2.37
CA ILE A 302 -1.26 20.57 -2.14
C ILE A 302 -2.23 20.49 -3.32
N GLU A 303 -3.51 20.75 -3.09
CA GLU A 303 -4.51 20.93 -4.15
C GLU A 303 -4.13 22.02 -5.17
N SER A 304 -3.19 22.91 -4.82
CA SER A 304 -2.60 23.90 -5.73
C SER A 304 -1.63 23.32 -6.76
N ALA A 305 -1.22 22.06 -6.60
CA ALA A 305 -0.55 21.24 -7.62
C ALA A 305 -1.54 20.50 -8.55
N THR A 306 -2.86 20.56 -8.31
CA THR A 306 -3.85 19.94 -9.22
C THR A 306 -3.73 20.60 -10.58
N LYS A 307 -3.38 19.81 -11.60
CA LYS A 307 -3.21 20.33 -12.97
C LYS A 307 -4.55 20.85 -13.49
N ILE A 308 -4.66 22.17 -13.64
CA ILE A 308 -5.75 22.79 -14.38
C ILE A 308 -5.33 22.79 -15.85
N GLU A 309 -6.21 22.28 -16.72
CA GLU A 309 -6.00 22.35 -18.15
C GLU A 309 -6.62 23.65 -18.67
N VAL A 310 -5.75 24.61 -18.98
CA VAL A 310 -6.13 25.90 -19.55
C VAL A 310 -6.16 25.75 -21.07
N GLY A 311 -7.29 26.08 -21.69
CA GLY A 311 -7.48 25.96 -23.14
C GLY A 311 -6.92 27.15 -23.94
N GLU A 312 -7.30 27.22 -25.21
CA GLU A 312 -6.99 28.36 -26.08
C GLU A 312 -7.73 29.64 -25.65
N ASP A 313 -7.12 30.78 -25.96
CA ASP A 313 -7.63 32.11 -25.60
C ASP A 313 -8.97 32.43 -26.27
N ILE A 314 -9.92 32.94 -25.48
CA ILE A 314 -11.15 33.53 -26.01
C ILE A 314 -10.88 34.96 -26.50
N PRO A 315 -11.61 35.46 -27.53
CA PRO A 315 -11.51 36.86 -27.93
C PRO A 315 -11.97 37.80 -26.80
N THR A 316 -11.09 38.70 -26.36
CA THR A 316 -11.40 39.67 -25.30
C THR A 316 -11.01 41.10 -25.72
N HIS A 317 -11.79 42.09 -25.30
CA HIS A 317 -11.46 43.50 -25.50
C HIS A 317 -11.14 44.18 -24.16
N THR A 318 -9.84 44.22 -23.85
CA THR A 318 -9.29 44.74 -22.59
C THR A 318 -9.41 46.26 -22.50
N GLN A 319 -9.93 46.78 -21.39
CA GLN A 319 -10.25 48.18 -21.18
C GLN A 319 -9.09 48.94 -20.54
N ALA A 320 -8.07 49.26 -21.34
CA ALA A 320 -6.81 49.84 -20.88
C ALA A 320 -6.95 51.20 -20.17
N GLN A 321 -8.01 51.97 -20.47
CA GLN A 321 -8.31 53.25 -19.82
C GLN A 321 -8.93 53.11 -18.41
N ILE A 322 -9.36 51.92 -17.99
CA ILE A 322 -9.90 51.68 -16.65
C ILE A 322 -8.77 51.23 -15.71
N PRO A 323 -8.60 51.84 -14.52
CA PRO A 323 -7.64 51.40 -13.53
C PRO A 323 -7.79 49.90 -13.20
N LYS A 324 -6.67 49.17 -13.12
CA LYS A 324 -6.68 47.74 -12.82
C LYS A 324 -7.32 47.48 -11.45
N SER A 325 -8.27 46.55 -11.42
CA SER A 325 -8.81 45.99 -10.19
C SER A 325 -7.74 45.11 -9.51
N ARG A 326 -7.90 44.82 -8.22
CA ARG A 326 -6.96 43.98 -7.47
C ARG A 326 -7.70 42.98 -6.60
N VAL A 327 -7.12 41.79 -6.49
CA VAL A 327 -7.40 40.84 -5.42
C VAL A 327 -6.12 40.57 -4.63
N ARG A 328 -6.27 40.44 -3.31
CA ARG A 328 -5.21 40.11 -2.35
C ARG A 328 -5.58 38.79 -1.71
N LEU A 329 -4.67 37.82 -1.71
CA LEU A 329 -4.82 36.59 -0.93
C LEU A 329 -4.17 36.77 0.43
N ASN A 330 -2.94 37.30 0.43
CA ASN A 330 -2.13 37.68 1.59
C ASN A 330 -1.27 38.91 1.21
N GLU A 331 -0.46 39.43 2.14
CA GLU A 331 0.34 40.65 1.89
C GLU A 331 1.43 40.51 0.81
N ARG A 332 1.76 39.28 0.37
CA ARG A 332 2.73 39.03 -0.72
C ARG A 332 2.03 38.78 -2.06
N GLU A 333 0.87 38.14 -2.04
CA GLU A 333 0.12 37.73 -3.23
C GLU A 333 -1.01 38.71 -3.55
N ILE A 334 -0.67 39.72 -4.35
CA ILE A 334 -1.59 40.73 -4.88
C ILE A 334 -1.63 40.59 -6.41
N TYR A 335 -2.78 40.17 -6.93
CA TYR A 335 -3.01 39.96 -8.36
C TYR A 335 -3.74 41.18 -8.95
N ASP A 336 -3.05 41.91 -9.83
CA ASP A 336 -3.63 42.92 -10.70
C ASP A 336 -4.55 42.27 -11.75
N LEU A 337 -5.76 42.78 -11.92
CA LEU A 337 -6.75 42.31 -12.88
C LEU A 337 -7.14 43.45 -13.83
N ASN A 338 -7.12 43.18 -15.14
CA ASN A 338 -7.65 44.09 -16.15
C ASN A 338 -9.17 43.87 -16.28
N TYR A 339 -9.94 44.95 -16.46
CA TYR A 339 -11.32 44.82 -16.92
C TYR A 339 -11.34 44.49 -18.43
N ALA A 340 -12.19 43.57 -18.86
CA ALA A 340 -12.29 43.15 -20.25
C ALA A 340 -13.74 42.82 -20.65
N ILE A 341 -14.10 43.18 -21.88
CA ILE A 341 -15.38 42.80 -22.49
C ILE A 341 -15.18 41.45 -23.19
N VAL A 342 -16.08 40.50 -22.92
CA VAL A 342 -16.10 39.16 -23.52
C VAL A 342 -17.52 38.80 -23.96
N LYS A 343 -17.66 37.84 -24.87
CA LYS A 343 -18.98 37.33 -25.25
C LYS A 343 -19.52 36.32 -24.23
N ALA A 344 -20.82 36.38 -23.98
CA ALA A 344 -21.54 35.50 -23.06
C ALA A 344 -21.28 34.01 -23.36
N LYS A 345 -21.28 33.63 -24.65
CA LYS A 345 -21.07 32.24 -25.11
C LYS A 345 -19.65 31.68 -24.87
N ASP A 346 -18.67 32.55 -24.61
CA ASP A 346 -17.26 32.17 -24.48
C ASP A 346 -16.84 31.98 -23.01
N LEU A 347 -17.76 32.27 -22.07
CA LEU A 347 -17.59 32.07 -20.63
C LEU A 347 -17.90 30.62 -20.22
N LYS A 348 -17.05 30.04 -19.38
CA LYS A 348 -17.11 28.64 -18.93
C LYS A 348 -17.21 28.59 -17.40
N PRO A 349 -18.39 28.87 -16.81
CA PRO A 349 -18.62 28.65 -15.38
C PRO A 349 -18.62 27.14 -15.07
N SER A 350 -18.00 26.74 -13.95
CA SER A 350 -17.98 25.36 -13.49
C SER A 350 -18.69 25.19 -12.16
N PHE A 351 -19.41 24.07 -12.02
CA PHE A 351 -20.16 23.68 -10.81
C PHE A 351 -19.79 22.28 -10.29
N THR A 352 -19.00 21.51 -11.04
CA THR A 352 -18.42 20.24 -10.63
C THR A 352 -17.10 20.46 -9.91
N THR A 353 -16.79 19.64 -8.90
CA THR A 353 -15.50 19.70 -8.19
C THR A 353 -14.34 19.35 -9.12
N GLY A 354 -13.36 20.26 -9.22
CA GLY A 354 -12.19 20.11 -10.10
C GLY A 354 -11.91 21.37 -10.93
N GLY A 355 -10.69 21.48 -11.42
CA GLY A 355 -10.25 22.67 -12.14
C GLY A 355 -10.34 23.93 -11.28
N THR A 356 -10.96 24.98 -11.82
CA THR A 356 -11.17 26.27 -11.12
C THR A 356 -12.33 26.27 -10.12
N GLN A 357 -13.13 25.19 -10.01
CA GLN A 357 -14.25 25.13 -9.07
C GLN A 357 -13.87 24.37 -7.80
N LYS A 358 -14.02 25.05 -6.65
CA LYS A 358 -13.53 24.62 -5.33
C LYS A 358 -14.62 24.31 -4.29
N ARG A 359 -15.89 24.45 -4.65
CA ARG A 359 -17.03 24.07 -3.81
C ARG A 359 -17.57 22.70 -4.20
N THR A 360 -18.06 21.95 -3.22
CA THR A 360 -18.84 20.72 -3.42
C THR A 360 -20.22 20.96 -4.02
N ASP A 361 -20.88 22.07 -3.65
CA ASP A 361 -22.32 22.26 -3.87
C ASP A 361 -22.67 23.53 -4.68
N MET A 362 -23.68 23.41 -5.55
CA MET A 362 -24.24 24.50 -6.34
C MET A 362 -25.48 25.10 -5.64
N ASN A 363 -25.49 26.42 -5.45
CA ASN A 363 -26.66 27.13 -4.93
C ASN A 363 -27.55 27.65 -6.07
N GLU A 364 -28.61 26.93 -6.40
CA GLU A 364 -29.58 27.33 -7.44
C GLU A 364 -30.36 28.60 -7.09
N GLU A 365 -30.73 28.80 -5.83
CA GLU A 365 -31.52 29.96 -5.41
C GLU A 365 -30.75 31.26 -5.62
N GLN A 366 -29.45 31.25 -5.34
CA GLN A 366 -28.55 32.37 -5.60
C GLN A 366 -28.45 32.67 -7.10
N ILE A 367 -28.33 31.64 -7.95
CA ILE A 367 -28.31 31.80 -9.41
C ILE A 367 -29.63 32.38 -9.93
N LYS A 368 -30.77 31.82 -9.50
CA LYS A 368 -32.13 32.31 -9.84
C LYS A 368 -32.36 33.75 -9.37
N SER A 369 -31.88 34.09 -8.16
CA SER A 369 -31.96 35.43 -7.59
C SER A 369 -31.17 36.46 -8.41
N ILE A 370 -29.93 36.13 -8.80
CA ILE A 370 -29.09 36.99 -9.67
C ILE A 370 -29.72 37.14 -11.07
N ALA A 371 -30.25 36.05 -11.64
CA ALA A 371 -30.91 36.04 -12.94
C ALA A 371 -32.17 36.93 -12.99
N GLN A 372 -33.01 36.90 -11.95
CA GLN A 372 -34.32 37.56 -11.93
C GLN A 372 -34.33 38.94 -11.25
N ASN A 373 -33.46 39.16 -10.27
CA ASN A 373 -33.43 40.35 -9.42
C ASN A 373 -31.98 40.84 -9.23
N PHE A 374 -31.29 41.10 -10.34
CA PHE A 374 -29.94 41.66 -10.32
C PHE A 374 -29.89 43.00 -9.57
N ASP A 375 -28.98 43.11 -8.60
CA ASP A 375 -28.73 44.32 -7.82
C ASP A 375 -27.30 44.81 -8.08
N PRO A 376 -27.12 45.91 -8.85
CA PRO A 376 -25.83 46.51 -9.12
C PRO A 376 -24.97 46.76 -7.87
N LYS A 377 -25.58 47.13 -6.73
CA LYS A 377 -24.86 47.53 -5.51
C LYS A 377 -24.13 46.38 -4.82
N LYS A 378 -24.42 45.13 -5.20
CA LYS A 378 -23.76 43.92 -4.65
C LYS A 378 -22.49 43.54 -5.41
N ILE A 379 -22.19 44.19 -6.54
CA ILE A 379 -21.04 43.86 -7.40
C ILE A 379 -20.24 45.12 -7.76
N PHE A 380 -20.88 46.19 -8.24
CA PHE A 380 -20.12 47.37 -8.65
C PHE A 380 -19.63 48.17 -7.44
N GLY A 381 -18.30 48.31 -7.34
CA GLY A 381 -17.64 49.06 -6.26
C GLY A 381 -17.40 48.29 -4.95
N SER A 382 -17.77 47.01 -4.84
CA SER A 382 -17.52 46.20 -3.64
C SER A 382 -16.06 45.73 -3.48
N GLY A 383 -15.29 45.72 -4.58
CA GLY A 383 -13.86 45.39 -4.59
C GLY A 383 -13.53 43.91 -4.37
N GLY A 384 -12.23 43.58 -4.33
CA GLY A 384 -11.75 42.23 -4.01
C GLY A 384 -12.40 41.13 -4.85
N PHE A 385 -12.77 40.02 -4.22
CA PHE A 385 -13.51 38.93 -4.87
C PHE A 385 -15.01 39.25 -5.07
N GLU A 386 -15.54 40.32 -4.49
CA GLU A 386 -16.95 40.72 -4.52
C GLU A 386 -17.34 41.54 -5.76
N ASP A 387 -16.37 42.27 -6.33
CA ASP A 387 -16.45 42.92 -7.64
C ASP A 387 -16.62 41.89 -8.78
N LEU A 388 -16.82 42.37 -10.02
CA LEU A 388 -17.11 41.60 -11.24
C LEU A 388 -16.35 40.27 -11.33
N PRO A 389 -16.95 39.19 -11.88
CA PRO A 389 -16.33 37.87 -11.85
C PRO A 389 -14.95 37.82 -12.51
N ILE A 390 -14.08 36.95 -11.98
CA ILE A 390 -12.69 36.79 -12.42
C ILE A 390 -12.59 35.52 -13.27
N ILE A 391 -12.02 35.62 -14.46
CA ILE A 391 -11.86 34.52 -15.41
C ILE A 391 -10.40 34.35 -15.87
N LEU A 392 -10.06 33.14 -16.33
CA LEU A 392 -8.90 32.88 -17.15
C LEU A 392 -9.10 33.38 -18.58
N HIS A 393 -7.99 33.52 -19.31
CA HIS A 393 -7.99 33.98 -20.70
C HIS A 393 -8.70 33.02 -21.67
N ASP A 394 -8.95 31.77 -21.28
CA ASP A 394 -9.69 30.77 -22.05
C ASP A 394 -11.19 30.74 -21.71
N GLY A 395 -11.67 31.65 -20.86
CA GLY A 395 -13.07 31.73 -20.44
C GLY A 395 -13.43 30.97 -19.17
N GLN A 396 -12.55 30.12 -18.60
CA GLN A 396 -12.81 29.42 -17.34
C GLN A 396 -12.94 30.41 -16.17
N VAL A 397 -13.99 30.26 -15.37
CA VAL A 397 -14.26 31.19 -14.25
C VAL A 397 -13.47 30.78 -13.00
N ILE A 398 -12.64 31.68 -12.48
CA ILE A 398 -11.83 31.50 -11.25
C ILE A 398 -12.64 31.89 -10.02
N ALA A 399 -13.35 33.03 -10.08
CA ALA A 399 -14.08 33.58 -8.94
C ALA A 399 -15.47 34.09 -9.34
N GLY A 400 -16.50 33.44 -8.82
CA GLY A 400 -17.90 33.85 -9.00
C GLY A 400 -18.69 33.05 -10.03
N ASN A 401 -18.52 31.71 -10.08
CA ASN A 401 -19.31 30.80 -10.93
C ASN A 401 -20.82 31.10 -10.89
N HIS A 402 -21.41 31.21 -9.69
CA HIS A 402 -22.83 31.56 -9.49
C HIS A 402 -23.22 32.94 -10.05
N ARG A 403 -22.30 33.91 -10.08
CA ARG A 403 -22.55 35.24 -10.68
C ARG A 403 -22.57 35.14 -12.19
N ILE A 404 -21.56 34.53 -12.81
CA ILE A 404 -21.54 34.32 -14.27
C ILE A 404 -22.79 33.55 -14.72
N GLN A 405 -23.13 32.43 -14.05
CA GLN A 405 -24.32 31.67 -14.41
C GLN A 405 -25.63 32.46 -14.22
N GLY A 406 -25.72 33.33 -13.22
CA GLY A 406 -26.85 34.26 -13.09
C GLY A 406 -26.89 35.33 -14.19
N MET A 407 -25.73 35.83 -14.62
CA MET A 407 -25.58 36.84 -15.68
C MET A 407 -25.87 36.28 -17.08
N LEU A 408 -25.49 35.03 -17.35
CA LEU A 408 -25.84 34.31 -18.58
C LEU A 408 -27.35 34.03 -18.68
N ASN A 409 -28.02 33.86 -17.53
CA ASN A 409 -29.47 33.60 -17.44
C ASN A 409 -30.30 34.86 -17.14
N PHE A 410 -29.78 36.07 -17.39
CA PHE A 410 -30.49 37.31 -17.06
C PHE A 410 -31.87 37.42 -17.72
N THR A 411 -32.89 37.73 -16.93
CA THR A 411 -34.15 38.28 -17.44
C THR A 411 -33.91 39.64 -18.12
N PRO A 412 -34.77 40.09 -19.06
CA PRO A 412 -34.62 41.41 -19.70
C PRO A 412 -34.51 42.57 -18.69
N LYS A 413 -35.22 42.48 -17.56
CA LYS A 413 -35.14 43.43 -16.43
C LYS A 413 -33.73 43.46 -15.82
N SER A 414 -33.17 42.30 -15.49
CA SER A 414 -31.81 42.18 -14.94
C SER A 414 -30.74 42.60 -15.94
N ARG A 415 -30.90 42.24 -17.21
CA ARG A 415 -29.98 42.62 -18.30
C ARG A 415 -29.92 44.14 -18.46
N PHE A 416 -31.07 44.81 -18.53
CA PHE A 416 -31.14 46.28 -18.58
C PHE A 416 -30.52 46.94 -17.33
N ALA A 417 -30.77 46.40 -16.13
CA ALA A 417 -30.17 46.91 -14.90
C ALA A 417 -28.64 46.75 -14.88
N TYR A 418 -28.11 45.66 -15.45
CA TYR A 418 -26.68 45.42 -15.59
C TYR A 418 -26.03 46.34 -16.63
N GLU A 419 -26.60 46.44 -17.84
CA GLU A 419 -26.08 47.32 -18.91
C GLU A 419 -26.06 48.78 -18.47
N LYS A 420 -27.15 49.24 -17.85
CA LYS A 420 -27.23 50.58 -17.25
C LYS A 420 -26.11 50.79 -16.22
N ALA A 421 -25.91 49.85 -15.30
CA ALA A 421 -24.88 49.97 -14.27
C ALA A 421 -23.46 49.98 -14.85
N VAL A 422 -23.17 49.16 -15.87
CA VAL A 422 -21.86 49.19 -16.57
C VAL A 422 -21.61 50.55 -17.24
N LYS A 423 -22.65 51.14 -17.85
CA LYS A 423 -22.55 52.49 -18.44
C LYS A 423 -22.35 53.58 -17.37
N GLU A 424 -23.05 53.49 -16.25
CA GLU A 424 -22.94 54.45 -15.14
C GLU A 424 -21.59 54.38 -14.40
N TYR A 425 -21.06 53.18 -14.14
CA TYR A 425 -19.81 52.98 -13.37
C TYR A 425 -18.52 52.99 -14.21
N TYR A 426 -18.57 52.51 -15.45
CA TYR A 426 -17.37 52.32 -16.29
C TYR A 426 -17.41 53.06 -17.64
N HIS A 427 -18.54 53.72 -17.95
CA HIS A 427 -18.75 54.45 -19.20
C HIS A 427 -18.58 53.59 -20.47
N ILE A 428 -18.97 52.31 -20.35
CA ILE A 428 -18.97 51.32 -21.44
C ILE A 428 -20.41 51.05 -21.87
N ASP A 429 -20.65 51.11 -23.19
CA ASP A 429 -21.84 50.53 -23.83
C ASP A 429 -21.52 49.09 -24.25
N LEU A 430 -22.25 48.11 -23.68
CA LEU A 430 -22.15 46.68 -24.02
C LEU A 430 -23.16 46.29 -25.11
N LYS A 431 -22.81 45.36 -26.00
CA LYS A 431 -23.79 44.68 -26.85
C LYS A 431 -24.58 43.63 -26.06
N PRO A 432 -25.78 43.22 -26.51
CA PRO A 432 -26.61 42.23 -25.81
C PRO A 432 -25.92 40.88 -25.54
N ASP A 433 -24.99 40.45 -26.39
CA ASP A 433 -24.21 39.21 -26.22
C ASP A 433 -22.89 39.41 -25.44
N GLU A 434 -22.61 40.60 -24.92
CA GLU A 434 -21.36 40.94 -24.25
C GLU A 434 -21.54 41.11 -22.73
N LEU A 435 -20.50 40.74 -21.97
CA LEU A 435 -20.38 40.92 -20.52
C LEU A 435 -19.00 41.53 -20.20
N LEU A 436 -18.97 42.44 -19.22
CA LEU A 436 -17.75 42.99 -18.61
C LEU A 436 -17.32 42.08 -17.44
N VAL A 437 -16.07 41.63 -17.48
CA VAL A 437 -15.45 40.72 -16.51
C VAL A 437 -14.04 41.22 -16.13
N ARG A 438 -13.39 40.55 -15.18
CA ARG A 438 -11.99 40.78 -14.80
C ARG A 438 -11.11 39.61 -15.22
N ILE A 439 -9.92 39.90 -15.74
CA ILE A 439 -8.94 38.91 -16.21
C ILE A 439 -7.57 39.24 -15.61
N PRO A 440 -6.81 38.26 -15.08
CA PRO A 440 -5.42 38.46 -14.64
C PRO A 440 -4.58 39.23 -15.65
N ASN A 441 -3.74 40.17 -15.19
CA ASN A 441 -2.92 40.99 -16.09
C ASN A 441 -1.71 40.25 -16.71
N LYS A 442 -1.48 39.00 -16.26
CA LYS A 442 -0.43 38.05 -16.66
C LYS A 442 -1.05 36.65 -16.67
N ARG A 443 -0.41 35.72 -17.40
CA ARG A 443 -0.70 34.28 -17.21
C ARG A 443 -0.35 33.88 -15.78
N LEU A 444 -1.28 33.15 -15.17
CA LEU A 444 -1.13 32.51 -13.88
C LEU A 444 -0.70 31.05 -14.09
N ASN A 445 0.15 30.52 -13.22
CA ASN A 445 0.45 29.10 -13.15
C ASN A 445 -0.61 28.36 -12.29
N ASN A 446 -0.63 27.02 -12.35
CA ASN A 446 -1.65 26.21 -11.68
C ASN A 446 -1.77 26.48 -10.17
N THR A 447 -0.67 26.77 -9.47
CA THR A 447 -0.70 27.13 -8.04
C THR A 447 -1.41 28.45 -7.80
N GLU A 448 -1.07 29.49 -8.57
CA GLU A 448 -1.73 30.81 -8.50
C GLU A 448 -3.24 30.70 -8.82
N ILE A 449 -3.63 29.93 -9.84
CA ILE A 449 -5.03 29.74 -10.24
C ILE A 449 -5.82 29.01 -9.16
N ASN A 450 -5.29 27.89 -8.64
CA ASN A 450 -5.94 27.11 -7.59
C ASN A 450 -6.11 27.95 -6.31
N ASN A 451 -5.11 28.75 -5.92
CA ASN A 451 -5.14 29.55 -4.71
C ASN A 451 -6.11 30.74 -4.84
N LEU A 452 -6.16 31.39 -6.01
CA LEU A 452 -7.18 32.40 -6.32
C LEU A 452 -8.60 31.83 -6.29
N ALA A 453 -8.81 30.63 -6.83
CA ALA A 453 -10.10 29.95 -6.80
C ALA A 453 -10.53 29.59 -5.37
N ALA A 454 -9.60 29.09 -4.56
CA ALA A 454 -9.81 28.76 -3.15
C ALA A 454 -10.16 30.00 -2.31
N SER A 455 -9.30 31.02 -2.33
CA SER A 455 -9.49 32.28 -1.58
C SER A 455 -10.72 33.07 -2.02
N SER A 456 -11.27 32.84 -3.22
CA SER A 456 -12.56 33.43 -3.64
C SER A 456 -13.77 33.01 -2.77
N ASN A 457 -13.60 32.00 -1.91
CA ASN A 457 -14.60 31.54 -0.94
C ASN A 457 -14.36 32.05 0.50
N GLN A 458 -13.30 32.83 0.74
CA GLN A 458 -12.91 33.26 2.08
C GLN A 458 -14.01 34.07 2.77
N GLY A 459 -14.41 33.66 3.97
CA GLY A 459 -15.52 34.26 4.73
C GLY A 459 -16.92 33.88 4.20
N ARG A 460 -17.02 32.98 3.22
CA ARG A 460 -18.27 32.46 2.62
C ARG A 460 -18.25 30.94 2.48
N PHE A 461 -17.81 30.30 3.57
CA PHE A 461 -17.70 28.86 3.69
C PHE A 461 -19.09 28.26 3.89
N ASN A 462 -19.47 27.34 3.00
CA ASN A 462 -20.68 26.53 3.19
C ASN A 462 -20.39 25.32 4.10
N SER A 463 -19.11 25.01 4.31
CA SER A 463 -18.62 23.85 5.05
C SER A 463 -17.23 24.07 5.64
N GLU A 464 -16.83 23.25 6.62
CA GLU A 464 -15.48 23.26 7.19
C GLU A 464 -14.39 22.94 6.16
N SER A 465 -14.74 22.22 5.08
CA SER A 465 -13.84 21.93 3.97
C SER A 465 -13.48 23.17 3.16
N ASP A 466 -14.46 24.00 2.82
CA ASP A 466 -14.22 25.27 2.11
C ASP A 466 -13.30 26.18 2.94
N HIS A 467 -13.51 26.18 4.26
CA HIS A 467 -12.69 26.93 5.21
C HIS A 467 -11.24 26.44 5.23
N ALA A 468 -11.03 25.14 5.42
CA ALA A 468 -9.72 24.52 5.43
C ALA A 468 -8.94 24.71 4.11
N ILE A 469 -9.63 24.66 2.95
CA ILE A 469 -9.02 24.90 1.63
C ILE A 469 -8.57 26.35 1.47
N ALA A 470 -9.42 27.33 1.83
CA ALA A 470 -9.07 28.75 1.73
C ALA A 470 -7.95 29.15 2.70
N VAL A 471 -7.97 28.60 3.92
CA VAL A 471 -6.93 28.80 4.94
C VAL A 471 -5.60 28.16 4.54
N LEU A 472 -5.61 26.97 3.94
CA LEU A 472 -4.40 26.34 3.39
C LEU A 472 -3.79 27.21 2.29
N SER A 473 -4.62 27.69 1.37
CA SER A 473 -4.21 28.52 0.23
C SER A 473 -3.66 29.89 0.67
N HIS A 474 -4.20 30.48 1.74
CA HIS A 474 -3.73 31.76 2.28
C HIS A 474 -2.31 31.69 2.86
N TYR A 475 -1.98 30.62 3.60
CA TYR A 475 -0.67 30.46 4.27
C TYR A 475 0.35 29.61 3.49
N GLU A 476 -0.01 29.02 2.34
CA GLU A 476 0.89 28.15 1.54
C GLU A 476 2.33 28.71 1.36
N PRO A 477 2.55 29.98 0.99
CA PRO A 477 3.91 30.51 0.83
C PRO A 477 4.73 30.47 2.12
N LYS A 478 4.08 30.65 3.27
CA LYS A 478 4.72 30.64 4.59
C LYS A 478 4.92 29.22 5.14
N LEU A 479 4.06 28.28 4.78
CA LEU A 479 4.25 26.85 5.07
C LEU A 479 5.49 26.30 4.36
N LYS A 480 5.72 26.71 3.11
CA LYS A 480 6.93 26.36 2.34
C LYS A 480 8.22 27.01 2.88
N GLU A 481 8.10 28.10 3.64
CA GLU A 481 9.21 28.79 4.34
C GLU A 481 9.41 28.32 5.80
N LEU A 482 8.56 27.42 6.31
CA LEU A 482 8.52 27.08 7.72
C LEU A 482 9.77 26.28 8.16
N GLU A 483 10.28 26.59 9.36
CA GLU A 483 11.40 25.86 9.96
C GLU A 483 11.06 24.37 10.13
N LYS A 484 12.06 23.50 9.91
CA LYS A 484 11.89 22.04 10.05
C LYS A 484 11.56 21.59 11.48
N GLN A 485 11.82 22.40 12.51
CA GLN A 485 11.55 22.02 13.89
C GLN A 485 11.15 23.24 14.74
N LEU A 486 9.97 23.18 15.34
CA LEU A 486 9.35 24.22 16.15
C LEU A 486 9.41 23.84 17.64
N ASN A 487 10.47 24.24 18.33
CA ASN A 487 10.71 23.85 19.72
C ASN A 487 9.91 24.70 20.71
N ALA A 488 9.07 24.07 21.54
CA ALA A 488 8.24 24.76 22.53
C ALA A 488 7.90 23.85 23.73
N ASP A 489 7.83 24.44 24.93
CA ASP A 489 7.60 23.70 26.19
C ASP A 489 6.14 23.28 26.43
N SER A 490 5.19 23.77 25.63
CA SER A 490 3.77 23.44 25.77
C SER A 490 3.03 23.56 24.43
N VAL A 491 1.89 22.87 24.31
CA VAL A 491 0.98 23.03 23.16
C VAL A 491 0.54 24.48 22.95
N TYR A 492 0.39 25.25 24.04
CA TYR A 492 -0.04 26.64 24.03
C TYR A 492 1.04 27.59 23.51
N SER A 493 2.32 27.34 23.82
CA SER A 493 3.44 28.06 23.20
C SER A 493 3.66 27.62 21.75
N LEU A 494 3.53 26.32 21.46
CA LEU A 494 3.74 25.75 20.12
C LEU A 494 2.77 26.33 19.08
N LYS A 495 1.46 26.29 19.35
CA LYS A 495 0.47 26.82 18.40
C LYS A 495 0.58 28.34 18.18
N ASN A 496 1.03 29.07 19.21
CA ASN A 496 1.36 30.49 19.09
C ASN A 496 2.66 30.74 18.30
N MET A 497 3.61 29.81 18.33
CA MET A 497 4.83 29.85 17.49
C MET A 497 4.52 29.58 16.02
N VAL A 498 3.71 28.55 15.73
CA VAL A 498 3.16 28.29 14.38
C VAL A 498 2.49 29.54 13.82
N ALA A 499 1.60 30.16 14.61
CA ALA A 499 0.90 31.37 14.19
C ALA A 499 1.86 32.55 13.93
N LYS A 500 2.86 32.77 14.78
CA LYS A 500 3.87 33.84 14.57
C LYS A 500 4.72 33.61 13.32
N ASN A 501 5.12 32.38 13.03
CA ASN A 501 5.92 32.05 11.86
C ASN A 501 5.10 32.15 10.56
N LEU A 502 3.84 31.72 10.58
CA LEU A 502 2.94 31.80 9.43
C LEU A 502 2.33 33.19 9.21
N ASN A 503 2.37 34.12 10.18
CA ASN A 503 1.86 35.47 9.98
C ASN A 503 2.67 36.25 8.92
N PHE A 504 1.98 36.97 8.04
CA PHE A 504 2.56 37.76 6.95
C PHE A 504 3.09 39.12 7.40
N ASP A 505 2.44 39.75 8.38
CA ASP A 505 2.82 41.05 8.94
C ASP A 505 3.13 40.92 10.44
N LYS A 506 4.16 41.59 10.93
CA LYS A 506 4.52 41.59 12.35
C LYS A 506 3.65 42.55 13.18
N ALA A 507 2.92 43.48 12.55
CA ALA A 507 2.03 44.42 13.23
C ALA A 507 0.60 43.88 13.47
N THR A 508 0.18 42.83 12.76
CA THR A 508 -1.13 42.17 12.97
C THR A 508 -1.07 41.11 14.06
N HIS A 509 -2.21 40.87 14.73
CA HIS A 509 -2.33 39.73 15.65
C HIS A 509 -2.43 38.42 14.83
N PRO A 510 -1.55 37.43 15.06
CA PRO A 510 -1.59 36.16 14.33
C PRO A 510 -2.90 35.40 14.58
N ASN A 511 -3.58 34.94 13.51
CA ASN A 511 -4.73 34.05 13.68
C ASN A 511 -4.24 32.62 14.03
N VAL A 512 -4.31 32.30 15.32
CA VAL A 512 -3.82 31.03 15.87
C VAL A 512 -4.62 29.82 15.37
N GLY A 513 -5.93 29.95 15.17
CA GLY A 513 -6.77 28.85 14.69
C GLY A 513 -6.39 28.46 13.27
N ASP A 514 -6.54 29.43 12.35
CA ASP A 514 -6.33 29.21 10.92
C ASP A 514 -4.88 28.81 10.61
N SER A 515 -3.88 29.44 11.26
CA SER A 515 -2.47 29.10 11.02
C SER A 515 -2.17 27.63 11.34
N ASN A 516 -2.73 27.11 12.45
CA ASN A 516 -2.50 25.73 12.85
C ASN A 516 -3.37 24.74 12.07
N LEU A 517 -4.61 25.13 11.71
CA LEU A 517 -5.43 24.35 10.78
C LEU A 517 -4.71 24.20 9.43
N SER A 518 -4.11 25.27 8.93
CA SER A 518 -3.31 25.29 7.70
C SER A 518 -2.12 24.32 7.78
N LEU A 519 -1.32 24.37 8.85
CA LEU A 519 -0.19 23.47 9.07
C LEU A 519 -0.62 21.99 9.20
N LEU A 520 -1.75 21.73 9.87
CA LEU A 520 -2.31 20.38 9.94
C LEU A 520 -2.69 19.87 8.54
N MET A 521 -3.40 20.69 7.74
CA MET A 521 -3.84 20.32 6.39
C MET A 521 -2.70 20.21 5.37
N PHE A 522 -1.58 20.91 5.60
CA PHE A 522 -0.36 20.82 4.79
C PHE A 522 0.38 19.49 4.98
N ASN A 523 0.39 18.99 6.22
CA ASN A 523 1.05 17.73 6.60
C ASN A 523 0.18 16.48 6.34
N MET A 524 -1.13 16.63 6.11
CA MET A 524 -2.04 15.51 5.84
C MET A 524 -2.10 15.08 4.35
N PRO A 525 -2.35 13.79 4.06
CA PRO A 525 -2.33 13.27 2.70
C PRO A 525 -3.69 13.49 2.03
N ARG A 526 -3.70 14.06 0.82
CA ARG A 526 -4.93 14.30 0.04
C ARG A 526 -5.36 13.07 -0.75
N THR A 527 -5.91 12.04 -0.09
CA THR A 527 -6.64 10.96 -0.79
C THR A 527 -8.05 11.41 -1.19
N LYS A 528 -8.69 10.71 -2.13
CA LYS A 528 -10.06 10.99 -2.61
C LYS A 528 -11.18 10.79 -1.57
N THR A 529 -10.89 10.37 -0.35
CA THR A 529 -11.91 9.95 0.64
C THR A 529 -11.57 10.26 2.11
N GLN A 530 -10.31 10.58 2.44
CA GLN A 530 -9.86 10.79 3.84
C GLN A 530 -9.22 12.18 4.08
N GLY A 531 -9.11 13.01 3.04
CA GLY A 531 -8.53 14.36 3.12
C GLY A 531 -9.48 15.38 3.78
N ILE A 532 -9.53 16.60 3.25
CA ILE A 532 -10.31 17.71 3.84
C ILE A 532 -11.81 17.38 4.03
N GLU A 533 -12.42 16.62 3.12
CA GLU A 533 -13.83 16.18 3.18
C GLU A 533 -14.19 15.43 4.48
N LEU A 534 -13.19 14.85 5.16
CA LEU A 534 -13.31 14.25 6.49
C LEU A 534 -13.95 15.21 7.50
N LEU A 535 -13.61 16.50 7.44
CA LEU A 535 -14.16 17.51 8.33
C LEU A 535 -15.66 17.70 8.13
N ASN A 536 -16.14 17.72 6.88
CA ASN A 536 -17.56 17.82 6.56
C ASN A 536 -18.32 16.58 7.00
N ARG A 537 -17.75 15.38 6.73
CA ARG A 537 -18.36 14.10 7.12
C ARG A 537 -18.59 14.06 8.63
N TRP A 538 -17.57 14.38 9.42
CA TRP A 538 -17.71 14.35 10.88
C TRP A 538 -18.51 15.52 11.44
N GLN A 539 -18.46 16.72 10.86
CA GLN A 539 -19.34 17.82 11.28
C GLN A 539 -20.83 17.42 11.15
N LYS A 540 -21.18 16.75 10.04
CA LYS A 540 -22.52 16.21 9.81
C LYS A 540 -22.88 15.12 10.82
N GLU A 541 -22.02 14.13 11.03
CA GLU A 541 -22.25 13.07 12.02
C GLU A 541 -22.37 13.59 13.47
N PHE A 542 -21.70 14.70 13.79
CA PHE A 542 -21.76 15.37 15.09
C PHE A 542 -22.72 16.57 15.14
N THR A 543 -23.68 16.70 14.21
CA THR A 543 -24.68 17.80 14.22
C THR A 543 -25.37 17.96 15.59
N ASN A 544 -25.65 16.85 16.28
CA ASN A 544 -26.29 16.85 17.61
C ASN A 544 -25.30 16.95 18.80
N ASP A 545 -23.99 16.92 18.55
CA ASP A 545 -22.94 17.10 19.57
C ASP A 545 -21.71 17.79 18.95
N ILE A 546 -21.91 19.05 18.53
CA ILE A 546 -20.85 19.88 17.97
C ILE A 546 -19.70 20.12 18.97
N LYS A 547 -19.94 19.96 20.28
CA LYS A 547 -18.91 20.10 21.31
C LYS A 547 -17.88 18.98 21.23
N SER A 548 -18.30 17.73 21.05
CA SER A 548 -17.38 16.61 20.83
C SER A 548 -16.62 16.72 19.51
N TYR A 549 -17.26 17.22 18.44
CA TYR A 549 -16.59 17.54 17.18
C TYR A 549 -15.46 18.56 17.37
N GLU A 550 -15.77 19.72 17.95
CA GLU A 550 -14.76 20.76 18.22
C GLU A 550 -13.67 20.28 19.18
N LYS A 551 -14.01 19.42 20.16
CA LYS A 551 -13.02 18.82 21.07
C LYS A 551 -11.97 17.98 20.32
N VAL A 552 -12.38 17.15 19.36
CA VAL A 552 -11.46 16.38 18.52
C VAL A 552 -10.74 17.30 17.53
N LYS A 553 -11.45 18.18 16.82
CA LYS A 553 -10.85 19.12 15.84
C LYS A 553 -9.74 19.96 16.48
N LYS A 554 -10.01 20.56 17.65
CA LYS A 554 -9.04 21.33 18.44
C LYS A 554 -7.89 20.47 18.98
N MET A 555 -8.10 19.19 19.30
CA MET A 555 -7.01 18.30 19.73
C MET A 555 -5.93 18.19 18.64
N PHE A 556 -6.33 17.98 17.38
CA PHE A 556 -5.42 17.89 16.24
C PHE A 556 -4.87 19.26 15.83
N VAL A 557 -5.72 20.28 15.72
CA VAL A 557 -5.30 21.64 15.31
C VAL A 557 -4.27 22.23 16.28
N ASP A 558 -4.51 22.19 17.59
CA ASP A 558 -3.52 22.68 18.57
C ASP A 558 -2.20 21.89 18.52
N ASN A 559 -2.19 20.66 17.98
CA ASN A 559 -1.01 19.80 17.81
C ASN A 559 -0.41 19.82 16.39
N ALA A 560 -0.82 20.73 15.51
CA ALA A 560 -0.28 20.81 14.14
C ALA A 560 1.26 20.90 14.12
N GLY A 561 1.84 21.71 15.00
CA GLY A 561 3.29 21.81 15.20
C GLY A 561 3.91 20.54 15.80
N SER A 562 3.19 19.79 16.63
CA SER A 562 3.66 18.54 17.24
C SER A 562 3.85 17.47 16.17
N PHE A 563 2.90 17.35 15.24
CA PHE A 563 3.01 16.49 14.08
C PHE A 563 4.15 16.96 13.16
N HIS A 564 4.18 18.25 12.80
CA HIS A 564 5.23 18.86 11.96
C HIS A 564 6.64 18.54 12.47
N ASN A 565 6.87 18.66 13.78
CA ASN A 565 8.14 18.31 14.41
C ASN A 565 8.52 16.84 14.20
N LEU A 566 7.59 15.90 14.40
CA LEU A 566 7.86 14.47 14.24
C LEU A 566 8.10 14.05 12.79
N ILE A 567 7.46 14.72 11.83
CA ILE A 567 7.67 14.54 10.38
C ILE A 567 9.09 14.94 9.95
N HIS A 568 9.79 15.71 10.78
CA HIS A 568 11.11 16.26 10.51
C HIS A 568 12.17 15.91 11.59
N ASP A 569 11.81 15.13 12.61
CA ASP A 569 12.72 14.74 13.68
C ASP A 569 13.69 13.67 13.19
N MET A 570 14.94 14.08 12.91
CA MET A 570 16.03 13.20 12.51
C MET A 570 16.38 12.12 13.56
N SER A 571 15.82 12.19 14.78
CA SER A 571 15.86 11.10 15.77
C SER A 571 15.05 9.87 15.36
N PHE A 572 14.03 10.06 14.51
CA PHE A 572 13.01 9.06 14.17
C PHE A 572 12.73 8.99 12.64
N PRO A 573 13.76 8.85 11.78
CA PRO A 573 13.65 9.07 10.34
C PRO A 573 12.73 8.08 9.60
N ASN A 574 12.36 6.96 10.22
CA ASN A 574 11.44 5.98 9.65
C ASN A 574 9.96 6.18 10.10
N VAL A 575 9.67 7.15 10.97
CA VAL A 575 8.33 7.45 11.50
C VAL A 575 7.59 8.44 10.59
N SER A 576 7.23 7.97 9.40
CA SER A 576 6.51 8.75 8.38
C SER A 576 5.03 8.99 8.73
N LEU A 577 4.74 9.83 9.74
CA LEU A 577 3.37 10.10 10.21
C LEU A 577 2.42 10.67 9.15
N ASN A 578 2.93 11.43 8.17
CA ASN A 578 2.14 12.03 7.08
C ASN A 578 1.12 11.08 6.47
N ALA A 579 1.54 9.85 6.13
CA ALA A 579 0.69 8.85 5.49
C ALA A 579 -0.54 8.45 6.32
N TYR A 580 -0.48 8.63 7.64
CA TYR A 580 -1.45 8.12 8.61
C TYR A 580 -2.33 9.20 9.26
N LEU A 581 -1.94 10.48 9.22
CA LEU A 581 -2.63 11.56 9.96
C LEU A 581 -4.14 11.63 9.65
N SER A 582 -4.54 11.43 8.39
CA SER A 582 -5.96 11.37 7.99
C SER A 582 -6.72 10.24 8.70
N ASP A 583 -6.20 9.00 8.65
CA ASP A 583 -6.83 7.85 9.32
C ASP A 583 -6.83 8.01 10.85
N ILE A 584 -5.77 8.62 11.41
CA ILE A 584 -5.66 8.90 12.85
C ILE A 584 -6.75 9.89 13.29
N MET A 585 -6.99 10.94 12.50
CA MET A 585 -8.05 11.92 12.75
C MET A 585 -9.44 11.29 12.58
N ASP A 586 -9.64 10.49 11.52
CA ASP A 586 -10.89 9.78 11.25
C ASP A 586 -11.25 8.80 12.38
N ARG A 587 -10.32 7.91 12.73
CA ARG A 587 -10.49 6.94 13.83
C ARG A 587 -10.69 7.64 15.18
N SER A 588 -10.17 8.86 15.37
CA SER A 588 -10.41 9.65 16.58
C SER A 588 -11.84 10.16 16.71
N PHE A 589 -12.43 10.68 15.62
CA PHE A 589 -13.85 11.02 15.59
C PHE A 589 -14.73 9.76 15.74
N ALA A 590 -14.44 8.70 14.99
CA ALA A 590 -15.18 7.42 15.06
C ALA A 590 -15.15 6.80 16.46
N ASN A 591 -13.99 6.85 17.15
CA ASN A 591 -13.86 6.36 18.52
C ASN A 591 -14.80 7.11 19.47
N LEU A 592 -14.79 8.46 19.42
CA LEU A 592 -15.60 9.29 20.30
C LEU A 592 -17.10 9.18 20.00
N LYS A 593 -17.48 8.96 18.73
CA LYS A 593 -18.86 8.74 18.28
C LYS A 593 -19.42 7.37 18.69
N ASN A 594 -18.64 6.30 18.50
CA ASN A 594 -19.18 4.93 18.48
C ASN A 594 -19.01 4.16 19.80
N TYR A 595 -18.13 4.59 20.70
CA TYR A 595 -17.83 3.86 21.95
C TYR A 595 -17.93 4.80 23.16
N GLN A 596 -18.48 4.31 24.27
CA GLN A 596 -18.59 5.06 25.52
C GLN A 596 -17.24 5.18 26.24
N THR A 597 -16.33 4.22 26.05
CA THR A 597 -14.99 4.26 26.68
C THR A 597 -13.83 3.87 25.75
N THR A 598 -12.61 4.31 26.10
CA THR A 598 -11.37 3.83 25.45
C THR A 598 -11.19 2.32 25.62
N SER A 599 -11.53 1.77 26.78
CA SER A 599 -11.38 0.33 27.08
C SER A 599 -12.25 -0.54 26.19
N GLU A 600 -13.49 -0.10 25.95
CA GLU A 600 -14.44 -0.74 25.04
C GLU A 600 -13.95 -0.72 23.58
N SER A 601 -13.53 0.44 23.07
CA SER A 601 -13.03 0.56 21.68
C SER A 601 -11.75 -0.25 21.44
N LEU A 602 -10.83 -0.28 22.42
CA LEU A 602 -9.63 -1.12 22.32
C LEU A 602 -9.94 -2.60 22.51
N LYS A 603 -10.95 -2.97 23.32
CA LYS A 603 -11.42 -4.35 23.43
C LYS A 603 -11.97 -4.84 22.09
N ASP A 604 -12.90 -4.10 21.49
CA ASP A 604 -13.48 -4.38 20.17
C ASP A 604 -12.38 -4.53 19.10
N LEU A 605 -11.44 -3.59 19.04
CA LEU A 605 -10.29 -3.67 18.16
C LEU A 605 -9.40 -4.90 18.43
N SER A 606 -9.16 -5.24 19.70
CA SER A 606 -8.40 -6.45 20.08
C SER A 606 -9.16 -7.75 19.82
N GLU A 607 -10.49 -7.70 19.65
CA GLU A 607 -11.29 -8.85 19.22
C GLU A 607 -11.31 -8.97 17.69
N LYS A 608 -11.35 -7.86 16.93
CA LYS A 608 -11.08 -7.86 15.48
C LYS A 608 -9.72 -8.51 15.19
N PHE A 609 -8.65 -8.04 15.86
CA PHE A 609 -7.30 -8.59 15.68
C PHE A 609 -7.04 -9.96 16.35
N TYR A 610 -8.05 -10.60 16.96
CA TYR A 610 -7.91 -11.93 17.56
C TYR A 610 -8.83 -13.00 16.91
N LYS A 611 -9.95 -12.60 16.32
CA LYS A 611 -10.92 -13.52 15.70
C LYS A 611 -10.65 -13.82 14.22
N THR A 612 -9.76 -13.07 13.58
CA THR A 612 -9.37 -13.28 12.19
C THR A 612 -8.02 -13.98 12.15
N ASN A 613 -7.90 -15.06 11.37
CA ASN A 613 -6.63 -15.77 11.25
C ASN A 613 -5.58 -14.88 10.56
N SER A 614 -4.31 -14.95 10.92
CA SER A 614 -3.31 -13.94 10.47
C SER A 614 -3.17 -13.84 8.96
N LEU A 615 -3.39 -14.92 8.20
CA LEU A 615 -3.50 -14.89 6.73
C LEU A 615 -4.81 -14.25 6.23
N GLU A 616 -5.96 -14.58 6.83
CA GLU A 616 -7.27 -14.04 6.42
C GLU A 616 -7.39 -12.53 6.62
N MET A 617 -6.69 -11.96 7.61
CA MET A 617 -6.65 -10.52 7.87
C MET A 617 -6.27 -9.76 6.60
N PHE A 618 -5.21 -10.24 5.97
CA PHE A 618 -4.65 -9.66 4.77
C PHE A 618 -5.58 -9.82 3.55
N GLU A 619 -6.34 -10.91 3.44
CA GLU A 619 -7.23 -11.15 2.29
C GLU A 619 -8.46 -10.23 2.21
N LYS A 620 -8.85 -9.55 3.30
CA LYS A 620 -10.10 -8.76 3.37
C LYS A 620 -9.87 -7.23 3.31
N SER A 621 -8.75 -6.79 2.72
CA SER A 621 -8.31 -5.39 2.70
C SER A 621 -8.97 -4.48 1.63
N ASP A 622 -10.22 -4.71 1.26
CA ASP A 622 -11.01 -3.81 0.38
C ASP A 622 -11.61 -2.58 1.11
N GLN A 623 -11.29 -2.43 2.40
CA GLN A 623 -11.61 -1.22 3.18
C GLN A 623 -10.40 -0.27 3.21
N GLY A 624 -10.66 1.04 3.17
CA GLY A 624 -9.68 2.04 2.71
C GLY A 624 -8.41 2.21 3.55
N ALA A 625 -8.45 1.95 4.86
CA ALA A 625 -7.33 2.17 5.77
C ALA A 625 -6.29 1.02 5.73
N SER A 626 -5.14 1.21 6.38
CA SER A 626 -4.22 0.12 6.72
C SER A 626 -4.52 -0.43 8.13
N ASP A 627 -4.28 -1.71 8.41
CA ASP A 627 -4.52 -2.27 9.75
C ASP A 627 -3.71 -1.54 10.84
N ILE A 628 -2.49 -1.10 10.52
CA ILE A 628 -1.70 -0.27 11.45
C ILE A 628 -2.32 1.12 11.64
N SER A 629 -2.99 1.69 10.64
CA SER A 629 -3.75 2.94 10.79
C SER A 629 -4.87 2.82 11.82
N GLU A 630 -5.56 1.67 11.89
CA GLU A 630 -6.63 1.48 12.88
C GLU A 630 -6.10 1.43 14.32
N ILE A 631 -4.98 0.72 14.54
CA ILE A 631 -4.37 0.61 15.87
C ILE A 631 -3.72 1.94 16.27
N LEU A 632 -2.99 2.59 15.36
CA LEU A 632 -2.40 3.91 15.57
C LEU A 632 -3.47 4.97 15.82
N GLY A 633 -4.52 5.01 15.00
CA GLY A 633 -5.66 5.88 15.19
C GLY A 633 -6.38 5.66 16.52
N ALA A 634 -6.60 4.41 16.93
CA ALA A 634 -7.18 4.11 18.25
C ALA A 634 -6.24 4.46 19.42
N SER A 635 -4.92 4.38 19.23
CA SER A 635 -3.92 4.81 20.23
C SER A 635 -3.92 6.32 20.46
N VAL A 636 -4.22 7.12 19.43
CA VAL A 636 -4.37 8.58 19.53
C VAL A 636 -5.77 8.97 20.00
N ALA A 637 -6.81 8.30 19.51
CA ALA A 637 -8.21 8.61 19.80
C ALA A 637 -8.54 8.75 21.29
N ARG A 638 -7.88 7.96 22.15
CA ARG A 638 -8.04 8.01 23.60
C ARG A 638 -7.76 9.38 24.20
N PHE A 639 -6.87 10.19 23.62
CA PHE A 639 -6.52 11.51 24.14
C PHE A 639 -7.70 12.49 24.08
N ALA A 640 -8.64 12.32 23.14
CA ALA A 640 -9.86 13.12 23.05
C ALA A 640 -10.77 13.01 24.29
N ARG A 641 -10.58 11.98 25.13
CA ARG A 641 -11.37 11.75 26.35
C ARG A 641 -10.80 12.43 27.60
N PHE A 642 -9.59 12.97 27.56
CA PHE A 642 -9.01 13.77 28.66
C PHE A 642 -9.68 15.16 28.77
N ASP A 643 -9.48 15.86 29.89
CA ASP A 643 -10.02 17.21 30.13
C ASP A 643 -9.38 18.25 29.20
N ASP A 644 -8.05 18.19 29.02
CA ASP A 644 -7.30 18.91 27.99
C ASP A 644 -6.64 17.93 27.01
N PRO A 645 -7.35 17.51 25.94
CA PRO A 645 -6.80 16.63 24.91
C PRO A 645 -5.60 17.23 24.19
N SER A 646 -5.60 18.55 23.97
CA SER A 646 -4.54 19.25 23.24
C SER A 646 -3.21 19.12 23.99
N LYS A 647 -3.22 19.34 25.31
CA LYS A 647 -2.04 19.10 26.17
C LYS A 647 -1.71 17.61 26.30
N ALA A 648 -2.71 16.74 26.53
CA ALA A 648 -2.48 15.31 26.74
C ALA A 648 -1.82 14.64 25.51
N LEU A 649 -2.22 15.03 24.30
CA LEU A 649 -1.60 14.60 23.06
C LEU A 649 -0.22 15.23 22.85
N PHE A 650 -0.04 16.52 23.12
CA PHE A 650 1.25 17.20 23.02
C PHE A 650 2.34 16.51 23.86
N GLU A 651 2.05 16.17 25.11
CA GLU A 651 3.00 15.45 25.97
C GLU A 651 3.35 14.07 25.39
N ALA A 652 2.40 13.38 24.76
CA ALA A 652 2.66 12.09 24.11
C ALA A 652 3.46 12.22 22.81
N LEU A 653 3.39 13.35 22.10
CA LEU A 653 4.09 13.60 20.83
C LEU A 653 5.45 14.32 21.01
N ARG A 654 5.82 14.74 22.21
CA ARG A 654 7.09 15.44 22.47
C ARG A 654 8.29 14.49 22.36
N SER A 655 9.27 14.82 21.52
CA SER A 655 10.42 13.94 21.19
C SER A 655 11.11 13.34 22.42
N ASP A 656 11.38 14.12 23.47
CA ASP A 656 12.01 13.62 24.70
C ASP A 656 11.12 12.64 25.49
N ASN A 657 9.81 12.86 25.49
CA ASN A 657 8.85 11.96 26.13
C ASN A 657 8.71 10.64 25.34
N ILE A 658 8.83 10.70 24.00
CA ILE A 658 8.91 9.51 23.13
C ILE A 658 10.19 8.73 23.41
N LYS A 659 11.36 9.40 23.39
CA LYS A 659 12.67 8.79 23.72
C LYS A 659 12.66 8.13 25.10
N LYS A 660 12.07 8.80 26.09
CA LYS A 660 11.88 8.26 27.44
C LYS A 660 10.97 7.01 27.42
N GLY A 661 9.78 7.10 26.83
CA GLY A 661 8.82 5.99 26.82
C GLY A 661 9.31 4.76 26.03
N LEU A 662 10.00 4.96 24.90
CA LEU A 662 10.64 3.87 24.15
C LEU A 662 11.63 3.08 25.01
N LYS A 663 12.39 3.77 25.88
CA LYS A 663 13.32 3.15 26.83
C LYS A 663 12.58 2.48 28.00
N GLU A 664 11.59 3.14 28.59
CA GLU A 664 10.78 2.60 29.71
C GLU A 664 10.00 1.33 29.30
N PHE A 665 9.47 1.29 28.07
CA PHE A 665 8.76 0.13 27.51
C PHE A 665 9.67 -0.89 26.81
N LYS A 666 11.00 -0.71 26.86
CA LYS A 666 12.01 -1.60 26.25
C LYS A 666 11.80 -1.85 24.75
N ILE A 667 11.44 -0.79 24.02
CA ILE A 667 11.25 -0.78 22.56
C ILE A 667 12.57 -0.41 21.87
N ALA A 668 13.27 0.60 22.38
CA ALA A 668 14.60 1.03 21.93
C ALA A 668 15.34 1.81 23.01
N ASP A 669 16.65 1.99 22.84
CA ASP A 669 17.47 2.84 23.69
C ASP A 669 18.44 3.70 22.83
N VAL A 670 19.19 4.60 23.47
CA VAL A 670 20.23 5.43 22.83
C VAL A 670 21.39 4.58 22.31
N THR A 671 21.63 3.43 22.93
CA THR A 671 22.68 2.48 22.57
C THR A 671 22.08 1.10 22.32
N LYS A 672 22.39 0.49 21.16
CA LYS A 672 22.06 -0.92 20.91
C LYS A 672 22.67 -1.80 22.01
N ASP A 673 21.85 -2.61 22.67
CA ASP A 673 22.32 -3.53 23.71
C ASP A 673 23.22 -4.59 23.05
N MET A 674 24.46 -4.70 23.55
CA MET A 674 25.44 -5.66 23.04
C MET A 674 25.09 -7.12 23.40
N PHE A 675 24.12 -7.33 24.30
CA PHE A 675 23.68 -8.65 24.77
C PHE A 675 22.29 -9.05 24.25
N ASP A 676 21.48 -8.12 23.73
CA ASP A 676 20.26 -8.42 22.95
C ASP A 676 20.45 -8.03 21.46
N PRO A 677 20.62 -9.00 20.54
CA PRO A 677 20.77 -8.71 19.12
C PRO A 677 19.54 -8.03 18.50
N ASN A 678 18.36 -8.16 19.11
CA ASN A 678 17.09 -7.59 18.64
C ASN A 678 16.89 -6.12 19.05
N SER A 679 17.72 -5.58 19.94
CA SER A 679 17.60 -4.21 20.45
C SER A 679 17.69 -3.17 19.31
N LYS A 680 16.83 -2.15 19.35
CA LYS A 680 16.81 -1.04 18.37
C LYS A 680 17.45 0.23 18.93
N GLU A 681 18.06 1.03 18.06
CA GLU A 681 18.38 2.43 18.37
C GLU A 681 17.21 3.34 17.96
N PHE A 682 17.13 4.57 18.51
CA PHE A 682 16.03 5.49 18.16
C PHE A 682 15.90 5.78 16.64
N LYS A 683 17.02 5.80 15.90
CA LYS A 683 17.01 5.98 14.44
C LYS A 683 16.29 4.84 13.68
N ASP A 684 16.25 3.65 14.28
CA ASP A 684 15.70 2.43 13.70
C ASP A 684 14.19 2.25 14.03
N ILE A 685 13.62 3.20 14.79
CA ILE A 685 12.20 3.22 15.19
C ILE A 685 11.32 3.50 13.97
N ASP A 686 10.35 2.61 13.76
CA ASP A 686 9.35 2.71 12.70
C ASP A 686 7.95 3.07 13.23
N ILE A 687 6.96 3.08 12.34
CA ILE A 687 5.57 3.40 12.69
C ILE A 687 4.92 2.35 13.63
N TYR A 688 5.35 1.09 13.58
CA TYR A 688 4.85 0.02 14.46
C TYR A 688 5.39 0.19 15.88
N ASP A 689 6.69 0.47 16.02
CA ASP A 689 7.32 0.81 17.30
C ASP A 689 6.68 2.06 17.93
N PHE A 690 6.43 3.10 17.11
CA PHE A 690 5.76 4.33 17.54
C PHE A 690 4.31 4.08 17.96
N THR A 691 3.59 3.20 17.26
CA THR A 691 2.22 2.78 17.62
C THR A 691 2.21 2.02 18.95
N HIS A 692 3.20 1.14 19.19
CA HIS A 692 3.36 0.44 20.46
C HIS A 692 3.64 1.42 21.61
N TYR A 693 4.52 2.40 21.41
CA TYR A 693 4.72 3.50 22.37
C TYR A 693 3.42 4.28 22.64
N LEU A 694 2.65 4.68 21.63
CA LEU A 694 1.41 5.44 21.82
C LEU A 694 0.30 4.61 22.49
N LEU A 695 0.28 3.28 22.33
CA LEU A 695 -0.58 2.41 23.13
C LEU A 695 -0.19 2.42 24.61
N MET A 696 1.09 2.55 24.95
CA MET A 696 1.61 2.38 26.31
C MET A 696 1.82 3.67 27.10
N VAL A 697 2.15 4.80 26.45
CA VAL A 697 2.39 6.09 27.12
C VAL A 697 1.19 6.52 27.98
N ASN A 698 1.47 7.13 29.13
CA ASN A 698 0.47 7.54 30.14
C ASN A 698 -0.43 6.39 30.65
N ARG A 699 0.07 5.15 30.63
CA ARG A 699 -0.51 3.99 31.33
C ARG A 699 0.53 3.39 32.26
N GLU A 700 0.08 2.84 33.39
CA GLU A 700 0.92 1.99 34.21
C GLU A 700 1.27 0.69 33.45
N PRO A 701 2.52 0.18 33.56
CA PRO A 701 2.92 -1.12 33.01
C PRO A 701 2.23 -2.31 33.70
N ASN A 702 0.93 -2.48 33.47
CA ASN A 702 0.15 -3.60 34.00
C ASN A 702 0.15 -4.77 33.00
N GLU A 703 1.01 -5.76 33.26
CA GLU A 703 1.22 -6.95 32.42
C GLU A 703 -0.04 -7.80 32.21
N ASN A 704 -1.07 -7.62 33.04
CA ASN A 704 -2.30 -8.42 33.05
C ASN A 704 -3.44 -7.85 32.17
N ASN A 705 -3.17 -6.92 31.24
CA ASN A 705 -4.19 -6.43 30.30
C ASN A 705 -4.18 -7.25 28.97
N PRO A 706 -5.10 -8.21 28.76
CA PRO A 706 -5.07 -9.08 27.59
C PRO A 706 -5.38 -8.35 26.28
N THR A 707 -6.22 -7.31 26.33
CA THR A 707 -6.55 -6.47 25.16
C THR A 707 -5.34 -5.71 24.66
N LEU A 708 -4.55 -5.09 25.55
CA LEU A 708 -3.34 -4.40 25.14
C LEU A 708 -2.26 -5.39 24.70
N LYS A 709 -2.09 -6.53 25.39
CA LYS A 709 -1.14 -7.58 25.00
C LYS A 709 -1.40 -8.06 23.56
N ARG A 710 -2.65 -8.38 23.21
CA ARG A 710 -3.06 -8.78 21.85
C ARG A 710 -2.78 -7.71 20.79
N LEU A 711 -3.05 -6.44 21.09
CA LEU A 711 -2.77 -5.34 20.14
C LEU A 711 -1.26 -5.15 19.92
N ILE A 712 -0.44 -5.30 20.97
CA ILE A 712 1.02 -5.21 20.88
C ILE A 712 1.61 -6.41 20.12
N GLU A 713 1.01 -7.59 20.28
CA GLU A 713 1.35 -8.81 19.53
C GLU A 713 1.02 -8.66 18.04
N ALA A 714 -0.19 -8.18 17.71
CA ALA A 714 -0.60 -7.86 16.33
C ALA A 714 0.32 -6.82 15.66
N ILE A 715 0.68 -5.73 16.36
CA ILE A 715 1.67 -4.74 15.86
C ILE A 715 2.99 -5.42 15.50
N LYS A 716 3.51 -6.28 16.38
CA LYS A 716 4.79 -6.98 16.17
C LYS A 716 4.72 -7.95 14.99
N ASP A 717 3.59 -8.61 14.75
CA ASP A 717 3.44 -9.51 13.61
C ASP A 717 3.29 -8.75 12.29
N MET A 718 2.51 -7.65 12.26
CA MET A 718 2.49 -6.72 11.12
C MET A 718 3.88 -6.17 10.80
N GLN A 719 4.68 -5.84 11.83
CA GLN A 719 6.05 -5.35 11.67
C GLN A 719 6.98 -6.41 11.06
N LYS A 720 6.96 -7.66 11.58
CA LYS A 720 7.70 -8.79 11.01
C LYS A 720 7.30 -9.05 9.55
N GLU A 721 6.02 -8.91 9.21
CA GLU A 721 5.54 -9.11 7.84
C GLU A 721 5.91 -7.95 6.92
N SER A 722 5.84 -6.71 7.40
CA SER A 722 6.35 -5.53 6.70
C SER A 722 7.85 -5.68 6.41
N GLU A 723 8.64 -6.15 7.38
CA GLU A 723 10.05 -6.50 7.18
C GLU A 723 10.26 -7.61 6.13
N LYS A 724 9.45 -8.68 6.13
CA LYS A 724 9.51 -9.72 5.07
C LYS A 724 9.18 -9.12 3.71
N GLY A 725 8.09 -8.34 3.61
CA GLY A 725 7.64 -7.66 2.40
C GLY A 725 8.68 -6.68 1.86
N ILE A 726 9.38 -5.94 2.73
CA ILE A 726 10.50 -5.07 2.36
C ILE A 726 11.70 -5.90 1.90
N LYS A 727 12.05 -7.00 2.57
CA LYS A 727 13.16 -7.89 2.16
C LYS A 727 12.87 -8.62 0.84
N GLU A 728 11.61 -8.94 0.55
CA GLU A 728 11.17 -9.51 -0.74
C GLU A 728 11.05 -8.44 -1.83
N ALA A 729 10.52 -7.25 -1.53
CA ALA A 729 10.46 -6.14 -2.48
C ALA A 729 11.86 -5.60 -2.81
N SER A 730 12.80 -5.67 -1.86
CA SER A 730 14.23 -5.39 -2.06
C SER A 730 14.85 -6.41 -3.01
N LYS A 731 14.59 -7.72 -2.82
CA LYS A 731 14.96 -8.77 -3.78
C LYS A 731 14.38 -8.49 -5.17
N LYS A 732 13.08 -8.19 -5.29
CA LYS A 732 12.45 -7.83 -6.56
C LYS A 732 13.04 -6.59 -7.24
N SER A 733 13.34 -5.52 -6.49
CA SER A 733 14.03 -4.36 -7.08
C SER A 733 15.47 -4.70 -7.51
N ALA A 734 16.12 -5.65 -6.85
CA ALA A 734 17.41 -6.21 -7.25
C ALA A 734 17.31 -7.30 -8.35
N GLU A 735 16.10 -7.75 -8.71
CA GLU A 735 15.80 -8.55 -9.91
C GLU A 735 15.45 -7.63 -11.10
N ALA A 736 14.88 -6.44 -10.84
CA ALA A 736 14.61 -5.41 -11.85
C ALA A 736 15.89 -4.67 -12.31
N VAL A 737 16.91 -4.59 -11.46
CA VAL A 737 18.29 -4.29 -11.89
C VAL A 737 18.93 -5.61 -12.32
N LYS A 738 19.55 -5.66 -13.50
CA LYS A 738 20.02 -6.91 -14.10
C LYS A 738 21.26 -7.46 -13.38
N LYS A 739 21.04 -8.18 -12.27
CA LYS A 739 22.10 -8.87 -11.51
C LYS A 739 22.59 -10.07 -12.33
N LEU A 740 23.74 -9.90 -12.97
CA LEU A 740 24.35 -10.87 -13.87
C LEU A 740 24.73 -12.15 -13.10
N HIS A 741 24.65 -13.31 -13.77
CA HIS A 741 25.09 -14.56 -13.16
C HIS A 741 26.59 -14.50 -12.86
N PHE A 742 27.06 -15.22 -11.82
CA PHE A 742 28.45 -15.17 -11.37
C PHE A 742 29.45 -15.41 -12.52
N ASP A 743 29.14 -16.31 -13.45
CA ASP A 743 29.96 -16.60 -14.63
C ASP A 743 29.87 -15.55 -15.75
N GLU A 744 28.76 -14.82 -15.85
CA GLU A 744 28.65 -13.65 -16.74
C GLU A 744 29.52 -12.50 -16.22
N ILE A 745 29.53 -12.26 -14.90
CA ILE A 745 30.40 -11.24 -14.28
C ILE A 745 31.88 -11.62 -14.47
N LYS A 746 32.26 -12.89 -14.29
CA LYS A 746 33.62 -13.38 -14.61
C LYS A 746 34.01 -13.05 -16.05
N LYS A 747 33.12 -13.33 -17.01
CA LYS A 747 33.33 -13.03 -18.42
C LYS A 747 33.56 -11.53 -18.65
N LEU A 748 32.74 -10.66 -18.07
CA LEU A 748 32.93 -9.20 -18.14
C LEU A 748 34.24 -8.72 -17.49
N ILE A 749 34.73 -9.41 -16.46
CA ILE A 749 36.01 -9.10 -15.81
C ILE A 749 37.19 -9.54 -16.68
N ASP A 750 37.10 -10.72 -17.31
CA ASP A 750 38.11 -11.26 -18.23
C ASP A 750 38.14 -10.50 -19.58
N GLU A 751 37.01 -9.92 -20.01
CA GLU A 751 36.90 -9.07 -21.21
C GLU A 751 37.19 -7.57 -20.92
N SER A 752 37.33 -7.15 -19.66
CA SER A 752 37.56 -5.75 -19.28
C SER A 752 38.98 -5.28 -19.65
N PRO A 753 39.15 -4.23 -20.48
CA PRO A 753 40.48 -3.75 -20.86
C PRO A 753 41.19 -3.08 -19.69
N ASN A 754 42.49 -3.34 -19.51
CA ASN A 754 43.25 -2.86 -18.34
C ASN A 754 43.44 -1.32 -18.25
N ASN A 755 43.13 -0.53 -19.27
CA ASN A 755 43.19 0.93 -19.24
C ASN A 755 42.19 1.57 -20.21
N GLY A 756 41.59 2.71 -19.84
CA GLY A 756 40.91 3.62 -20.77
C GLY A 756 39.40 3.82 -20.55
N LYS A 757 38.80 4.58 -21.46
CA LYS A 757 37.35 4.88 -21.46
C LYS A 757 36.51 3.58 -21.46
N ASP A 758 37.01 2.53 -22.09
CA ASP A 758 36.30 1.28 -22.38
C ASP A 758 36.37 0.22 -21.26
N ILE A 759 37.02 0.50 -20.11
CA ILE A 759 36.94 -0.37 -18.91
C ILE A 759 35.47 -0.60 -18.55
N ILE A 760 35.06 -1.88 -18.51
CA ILE A 760 33.68 -2.32 -18.29
C ILE A 760 33.24 -1.99 -16.87
N VAL A 761 31.96 -1.62 -16.70
CA VAL A 761 31.35 -1.31 -15.41
C VAL A 761 30.41 -2.45 -15.03
N ILE A 762 30.67 -3.14 -13.91
CA ILE A 762 29.87 -4.31 -13.50
C ILE A 762 28.66 -3.97 -12.62
N GLY A 763 28.62 -2.79 -11.98
CA GLY A 763 27.60 -2.40 -11.00
C GLY A 763 28.05 -2.71 -9.56
N ASP A 764 27.76 -1.81 -8.62
CA ASP A 764 28.13 -1.94 -7.20
C ASP A 764 27.49 -3.18 -6.56
N ASP A 765 26.21 -3.45 -6.88
CA ASP A 765 25.47 -4.66 -6.50
C ASP A 765 26.16 -5.98 -6.89
N ASN A 766 27.00 -5.96 -7.93
CA ASN A 766 27.70 -7.14 -8.46
C ASN A 766 29.11 -7.32 -7.88
N LEU A 767 29.59 -6.39 -7.04
CA LEU A 767 30.89 -6.49 -6.35
C LEU A 767 30.80 -7.41 -5.11
N THR A 768 30.46 -8.69 -5.31
CA THR A 768 30.40 -9.66 -4.21
C THR A 768 31.80 -10.04 -3.70
N PRO A 769 31.94 -10.62 -2.48
CA PRO A 769 33.25 -11.05 -1.97
C PRO A 769 33.98 -12.02 -2.91
N GLU A 770 33.23 -12.91 -3.57
CA GLU A 770 33.72 -13.90 -4.53
C GLU A 770 34.20 -13.23 -5.83
N ILE A 771 33.56 -12.12 -6.23
CA ILE A 771 33.98 -11.29 -7.36
C ILE A 771 35.24 -10.47 -7.03
N VAL A 772 35.35 -9.91 -5.82
CA VAL A 772 36.60 -9.26 -5.37
C VAL A 772 37.75 -10.29 -5.35
N GLU A 773 37.50 -11.51 -4.87
CA GLU A 773 38.48 -12.60 -4.93
C GLU A 773 38.85 -12.98 -6.38
N TYR A 774 37.88 -13.00 -7.30
CA TYR A 774 38.14 -13.27 -8.71
C TYR A 774 39.02 -12.20 -9.36
N ILE A 775 38.70 -10.92 -9.16
CA ILE A 775 39.48 -9.77 -9.66
C ILE A 775 40.92 -9.84 -9.14
N HIS A 776 41.10 -10.16 -7.86
CA HIS A 776 42.41 -10.35 -7.24
C HIS A 776 43.19 -11.52 -7.88
N LYS A 777 42.57 -12.70 -7.98
CA LYS A 777 43.21 -13.92 -8.54
C LYS A 777 43.51 -13.85 -10.04
N LYS A 778 42.72 -13.09 -10.81
CA LYS A 778 42.94 -12.87 -12.26
C LYS A 778 43.85 -11.68 -12.57
N HIS A 779 44.31 -10.94 -11.57
CA HIS A 779 45.04 -9.67 -11.74
C HIS A 779 44.29 -8.62 -12.60
N ALA A 780 42.96 -8.57 -12.48
CA ALA A 780 42.10 -7.76 -13.34
C ALA A 780 41.90 -6.32 -12.83
N LYS A 781 41.32 -5.47 -13.69
CA LYS A 781 40.83 -4.11 -13.39
C LYS A 781 39.44 -3.91 -13.98
N VAL A 782 38.50 -3.42 -13.18
CA VAL A 782 37.09 -3.28 -13.56
C VAL A 782 36.46 -2.03 -12.94
N GLY A 783 35.51 -1.42 -13.63
CA GLY A 783 34.68 -0.35 -13.11
C GLY A 783 33.57 -0.91 -12.23
N ILE A 784 33.33 -0.26 -11.10
CA ILE A 784 32.25 -0.64 -10.18
C ILE A 784 30.97 0.09 -10.57
N GLU A 785 31.05 1.40 -10.72
CA GLU A 785 29.93 2.25 -11.12
C GLU A 785 30.40 3.49 -11.86
N ARG A 786 29.48 4.20 -12.50
CA ARG A 786 29.69 5.60 -12.90
C ARG A 786 29.47 6.49 -11.69
N LEU A 787 30.24 7.56 -11.58
CA LEU A 787 30.05 8.55 -10.51
C LEU A 787 28.82 9.43 -10.83
N ASP A 788 28.13 9.88 -9.79
CA ASP A 788 26.96 10.76 -9.91
C ASP A 788 27.35 12.24 -10.18
N GLU A 789 26.36 13.11 -10.41
CA GLU A 789 26.63 14.51 -10.76
C GLU A 789 27.26 15.32 -9.60
N ASP A 790 27.06 14.90 -8.34
CA ASP A 790 27.67 15.53 -7.16
C ASP A 790 29.14 15.10 -6.99
N GLU A 791 29.44 13.79 -7.08
CA GLU A 791 30.82 13.26 -7.16
C GLU A 791 31.57 13.83 -8.38
N ILE A 792 30.89 14.04 -9.51
CA ILE A 792 31.49 14.66 -10.70
C ILE A 792 31.83 16.13 -10.44
N THR A 793 30.90 16.89 -9.85
CA THR A 793 31.04 18.34 -9.64
C THR A 793 32.09 18.66 -8.56
N ALA A 794 32.08 17.93 -7.44
CA ALA A 794 33.04 18.13 -6.34
C ALA A 794 34.50 17.84 -6.71
N PHE A 795 34.74 17.09 -7.79
CA PHE A 795 36.08 16.68 -8.22
C PHE A 795 36.54 17.20 -9.58
N ASN A 796 35.69 17.97 -10.29
CA ASN A 796 36.02 18.75 -11.49
C ASN A 796 36.82 17.95 -12.54
N PHE A 797 36.26 16.81 -12.96
CA PHE A 797 36.92 15.91 -13.91
C PHE A 797 37.05 16.48 -15.32
N THR A 798 38.18 16.20 -15.98
CA THR A 798 38.42 16.59 -17.39
C THR A 798 37.46 15.93 -18.39
N TYR A 799 36.90 14.76 -18.08
CA TYR A 799 35.90 14.07 -18.92
C TYR A 799 34.73 13.58 -18.05
N PRO A 800 33.80 14.46 -17.60
CA PRO A 800 32.81 14.12 -16.58
C PRO A 800 31.89 12.96 -17.01
N LYS A 801 31.49 12.91 -18.29
CA LYS A 801 30.64 11.83 -18.86
C LYS A 801 31.26 10.43 -18.82
N ASN A 802 32.55 10.31 -18.49
CA ASN A 802 33.29 9.05 -18.35
C ASN A 802 33.74 8.77 -16.91
N ALA A 803 33.29 9.55 -15.92
CA ALA A 803 33.62 9.38 -14.52
C ALA A 803 33.13 8.04 -13.96
N LYS A 804 34.05 7.27 -13.39
CA LYS A 804 33.78 5.94 -12.83
C LYS A 804 34.66 5.58 -11.64
N ALA A 805 34.06 4.87 -10.68
CA ALA A 805 34.78 4.19 -9.62
C ALA A 805 35.36 2.87 -10.16
N ILE A 806 36.56 2.53 -9.73
CA ILE A 806 37.35 1.41 -10.25
C ILE A 806 37.98 0.64 -9.11
N ILE A 807 37.96 -0.69 -9.22
CA ILE A 807 38.82 -1.57 -8.42
C ILE A 807 39.84 -2.27 -9.32
N ASP A 808 41.05 -2.46 -8.82
CA ASP A 808 42.07 -3.31 -9.45
C ASP A 808 42.71 -4.26 -8.43
N TYR A 809 43.34 -5.32 -8.94
CA TYR A 809 44.02 -6.29 -8.09
C TYR A 809 45.12 -5.67 -7.23
N GLN A 810 45.74 -4.55 -7.63
CA GLN A 810 46.84 -3.94 -6.88
C GLN A 810 46.31 -3.25 -5.61
N GLY A 811 45.15 -2.61 -5.68
CA GLY A 811 44.44 -2.08 -4.51
C GLY A 811 44.00 -3.20 -3.56
N ILE A 812 43.38 -4.26 -4.10
CA ILE A 812 42.94 -5.42 -3.30
C ILE A 812 44.14 -6.10 -2.61
N GLN A 813 45.19 -6.40 -3.37
CA GLN A 813 46.37 -7.08 -2.87
C GLN A 813 47.16 -6.22 -1.89
N HIS A 814 47.20 -4.89 -2.07
CA HIS A 814 47.80 -3.98 -1.09
C HIS A 814 47.02 -4.01 0.24
N ALA A 815 45.69 -3.86 0.21
CA ALA A 815 44.85 -3.92 1.39
C ALA A 815 45.00 -5.25 2.15
N LEU A 816 45.01 -6.38 1.44
CA LEU A 816 45.15 -7.71 2.04
C LEU A 816 46.57 -7.98 2.57
N ASN A 817 47.62 -7.56 1.87
CA ASN A 817 49.00 -7.74 2.33
C ASN A 817 49.35 -6.85 3.53
N LYS A 818 48.75 -5.65 3.63
CA LYS A 818 49.01 -4.68 4.72
C LYS A 818 48.06 -4.80 5.90
N HIS A 819 46.81 -5.18 5.68
CA HIS A 819 45.74 -5.15 6.69
C HIS A 819 44.87 -6.42 6.72
N GLY A 820 45.10 -7.38 5.82
CA GLY A 820 44.38 -8.65 5.81
C GLY A 820 44.81 -9.59 6.95
N ILE A 821 44.06 -10.67 7.17
CA ILE A 821 44.22 -11.60 8.30
C ILE A 821 45.64 -12.16 8.50
N ASN A 822 46.43 -12.26 7.42
CA ASN A 822 47.80 -12.75 7.46
C ASN A 822 48.88 -11.66 7.57
N SER A 823 48.51 -10.38 7.54
CA SER A 823 49.41 -9.24 7.49
C SER A 823 50.18 -8.99 8.81
N PRO A 824 51.34 -8.28 8.76
CA PRO A 824 52.06 -7.86 9.96
C PRO A 824 51.21 -6.98 10.89
N SER A 825 50.38 -6.09 10.35
CA SER A 825 49.58 -5.14 11.14
C SER A 825 48.50 -5.84 11.98
N VAL A 826 47.88 -6.90 11.45
CA VAL A 826 46.96 -7.74 12.21
C VAL A 826 47.73 -8.58 13.24
N LYS A 827 48.84 -9.21 12.84
CA LYS A 827 49.61 -10.15 13.70
C LYS A 827 50.37 -9.48 14.85
N PHE A 828 50.94 -8.30 14.65
CA PHE A 828 51.78 -7.61 15.63
C PHE A 828 51.10 -6.38 16.25
N SER A 829 50.30 -5.63 15.48
CA SER A 829 49.66 -4.39 15.95
C SER A 829 48.19 -4.59 16.41
N LYS A 830 47.69 -5.83 16.43
CA LYS A 830 46.31 -6.20 16.80
C LYS A 830 45.23 -5.46 15.98
N GLN A 831 45.54 -5.09 14.75
CA GLN A 831 44.61 -4.43 13.84
C GLN A 831 43.42 -5.36 13.49
N PRO A 832 42.17 -4.88 13.42
CA PRO A 832 41.07 -5.67 12.88
C PRO A 832 41.31 -6.00 11.40
N PRO A 833 41.17 -7.27 10.97
CA PRO A 833 41.53 -7.66 9.61
C PRO A 833 40.58 -7.13 8.55
N ILE A 834 41.13 -6.93 7.36
CA ILE A 834 40.43 -6.72 6.10
C ILE A 834 40.24 -8.06 5.37
N THR A 835 39.04 -8.26 4.82
CA THR A 835 38.62 -9.44 4.06
C THR A 835 38.05 -9.02 2.71
N TYR A 836 37.85 -9.98 1.80
CA TYR A 836 37.13 -9.70 0.55
C TYR A 836 35.71 -9.13 0.79
N LYS A 837 35.05 -9.50 1.90
CA LYS A 837 33.74 -8.95 2.29
C LYS A 837 33.81 -7.47 2.70
N ASP A 838 34.91 -7.05 3.33
CA ASP A 838 35.11 -5.65 3.66
C ASP A 838 35.37 -4.82 2.40
N ILE A 839 36.26 -5.33 1.53
CA ILE A 839 36.61 -4.68 0.26
C ILE A 839 35.39 -4.63 -0.68
N ALA A 840 34.53 -5.65 -0.70
CA ALA A 840 33.25 -5.62 -1.43
C ALA A 840 32.36 -4.42 -1.05
N ASN A 841 32.38 -4.02 0.23
CA ASN A 841 31.57 -2.92 0.75
C ASN A 841 32.24 -1.54 0.64
N TYR A 842 33.35 -1.38 -0.10
CA TYR A 842 34.14 -0.14 -0.05
C TYR A 842 33.40 1.10 -0.57
N ARG A 843 32.56 0.99 -1.61
CA ARG A 843 31.82 2.15 -2.15
C ARG A 843 30.73 2.64 -1.21
N ASN A 844 30.01 1.73 -0.57
CA ASN A 844 29.10 2.05 0.52
C ASN A 844 29.80 2.84 1.65
N ILE A 845 31.03 2.42 2.03
CA ILE A 845 31.84 3.12 3.06
C ILE A 845 32.28 4.51 2.60
N VAL A 846 32.61 4.70 1.31
CA VAL A 846 32.96 6.02 0.74
C VAL A 846 31.74 6.95 0.67
N LYS A 847 30.63 6.49 0.08
CA LYS A 847 29.41 7.29 -0.10
C LYS A 847 28.81 7.75 1.23
N ASN A 848 28.89 6.90 2.26
CA ASN A 848 28.36 7.19 3.60
C ASN A 848 29.45 7.60 4.60
N ALA A 849 30.62 8.05 4.16
CA ALA A 849 31.72 8.47 5.03
C ALA A 849 31.33 9.64 5.95
N ASP A 850 31.83 9.64 7.17
CA ASP A 850 31.58 10.73 8.14
C ASP A 850 32.48 11.94 7.87
N GLU A 851 33.64 11.72 7.24
CA GLU A 851 34.51 12.76 6.72
C GLU A 851 35.31 12.24 5.52
N THR A 852 35.58 13.07 4.51
CA THR A 852 36.42 12.71 3.37
C THR A 852 37.44 13.81 3.10
N ILE A 853 38.72 13.48 3.28
CA ILE A 853 39.85 14.40 3.07
C ILE A 853 40.38 14.24 1.64
N LYS A 854 40.48 15.36 0.91
CA LYS A 854 41.04 15.45 -0.44
C LYS A 854 42.46 16.00 -0.35
N ARG A 855 43.43 15.31 -0.96
CA ARG A 855 44.84 15.71 -0.98
C ARG A 855 45.48 15.40 -2.33
N ASN A 856 45.80 16.43 -3.13
CA ASN A 856 46.32 16.28 -4.49
C ASN A 856 45.45 15.33 -5.34
N ASN A 857 45.97 14.14 -5.64
CA ASN A 857 45.32 13.08 -6.41
C ASN A 857 44.79 11.92 -5.53
N ARG A 858 44.77 12.08 -4.20
CA ARG A 858 44.21 11.12 -3.24
C ARG A 858 42.93 11.63 -2.60
N ILE A 859 42.07 10.69 -2.25
CA ILE A 859 40.82 10.86 -1.52
C ILE A 859 40.86 9.85 -0.38
N ILE A 860 40.62 10.30 0.85
CA ILE A 860 40.72 9.50 2.06
C ILE A 860 39.42 9.63 2.82
N SER A 861 38.57 8.62 2.72
CA SER A 861 37.24 8.59 3.35
C SER A 861 37.30 7.84 4.67
N TYR A 862 36.79 8.47 5.72
CA TYR A 862 36.76 7.98 7.10
C TYR A 862 35.32 7.63 7.49
N LYS A 863 35.13 6.44 8.07
CA LYS A 863 33.85 6.01 8.64
C LYS A 863 34.04 5.54 10.08
N GLN A 864 33.39 6.20 11.03
CA GLN A 864 33.34 5.78 12.43
C GLN A 864 32.34 4.64 12.60
N VAL A 865 32.76 3.54 13.25
CA VAL A 865 31.97 2.31 13.43
C VAL A 865 32.24 1.74 14.83
N ASN A 866 31.45 2.16 15.81
CA ASN A 866 31.36 1.65 17.19
C ASN A 866 32.69 1.15 17.81
N GLY A 867 33.47 2.11 18.33
CA GLY A 867 34.77 1.87 18.98
C GLY A 867 35.93 1.57 18.02
N HIS A 868 35.66 1.61 16.71
CA HIS A 868 36.64 1.48 15.63
C HIS A 868 36.32 2.50 14.53
N PHE A 869 37.25 2.69 13.60
CA PHE A 869 36.99 3.40 12.35
C PHE A 869 37.54 2.62 11.15
N VAL A 870 36.96 2.87 9.98
CA VAL A 870 37.39 2.34 8.69
C VAL A 870 37.93 3.50 7.85
N VAL A 871 39.06 3.29 7.18
CA VAL A 871 39.63 4.23 6.21
C VAL A 871 39.65 3.57 4.84
N VAL A 872 39.20 4.30 3.82
CA VAL A 872 39.32 3.92 2.41
C VAL A 872 40.12 4.99 1.68
N GLU A 873 41.23 4.60 1.04
CA GLU A 873 41.98 5.47 0.13
C GLU A 873 41.58 5.16 -1.32
N GLN A 874 41.23 6.22 -2.08
CA GLN A 874 41.11 6.18 -3.52
C GLN A 874 42.11 7.16 -4.17
N ILE A 875 42.56 6.84 -5.39
CA ILE A 875 43.34 7.74 -6.23
C ILE A 875 42.43 8.29 -7.32
N ASN A 876 42.23 9.60 -7.32
CA ASN A 876 41.69 10.33 -8.47
C ASN A 876 42.79 10.43 -9.53
N ARG A 877 42.63 9.72 -10.64
CA ARG A 877 43.37 10.06 -11.87
C ARG A 877 42.53 11.06 -12.64
N ASN A 878 43.12 12.21 -12.98
CA ASN A 878 42.53 13.33 -13.73
C ASN A 878 42.10 12.99 -15.19
N LYS A 879 41.82 11.71 -15.48
CA LYS A 879 41.20 11.17 -16.69
C LYS A 879 39.89 10.43 -16.35
N SER A 880 39.22 10.85 -15.28
CA SER A 880 37.90 10.38 -14.83
C SER A 880 37.87 8.97 -14.21
N GLU A 881 38.93 8.58 -13.48
CA GLU A 881 38.99 7.30 -12.74
C GLU A 881 39.22 7.54 -11.24
N PHE A 882 38.32 7.05 -10.37
CA PHE A 882 38.56 6.88 -8.93
C PHE A 882 38.99 5.44 -8.64
N ILE A 883 40.29 5.19 -8.49
CA ILE A 883 40.83 3.84 -8.29
C ILE A 883 40.97 3.54 -6.79
N PHE A 884 40.32 2.48 -6.30
CA PHE A 884 40.52 1.93 -4.96
C PHE A 884 42.00 1.59 -4.72
N LYS A 885 42.60 2.13 -3.64
CA LYS A 885 44.03 1.99 -3.37
C LYS A 885 44.36 1.17 -2.12
N THR A 886 43.63 1.39 -1.03
CA THR A 886 43.70 0.53 0.16
C THR A 886 42.45 0.71 1.02
N MET A 887 42.22 -0.24 1.93
CA MET A 887 41.28 -0.13 3.03
C MET A 887 41.99 -0.62 4.30
N PHE A 888 41.70 0.01 5.44
CA PHE A 888 42.10 -0.49 6.75
C PHE A 888 41.09 -0.13 7.85
N LYS A 889 41.21 -0.79 9.00
CA LYS A 889 40.38 -0.58 10.19
C LYS A 889 41.29 -0.31 11.38
N GLU A 890 40.95 0.61 12.26
CA GLU A 890 41.70 0.87 13.50
C GLU A 890 40.75 1.08 14.69
N LYS A 891 41.31 1.11 15.91
CA LYS A 891 40.53 1.23 17.16
C LYS A 891 40.42 2.69 17.59
N GLY A 892 39.31 3.04 18.24
CA GLY A 892 39.06 4.38 18.74
C GLY A 892 38.30 5.29 17.77
N ASP A 893 38.53 6.59 17.89
CA ASP A 893 37.96 7.67 17.08
C ASP A 893 38.98 8.08 16.01
N TYR A 894 38.54 8.17 14.74
CA TYR A 894 39.43 8.57 13.64
C TYR A 894 40.06 9.94 13.85
N LYS A 895 39.40 10.89 14.54
CA LYS A 895 39.93 12.24 14.74
C LYS A 895 41.15 12.30 15.65
N ASN A 896 41.34 11.28 16.48
CA ASN A 896 42.47 11.13 17.39
C ASN A 896 43.56 10.17 16.84
N ALA A 897 43.43 9.75 15.58
CA ALA A 897 44.34 8.78 14.98
C ALA A 897 45.56 9.45 14.30
N PRO A 898 46.79 8.93 14.46
CA PRO A 898 48.00 9.56 13.92
C PRO A 898 48.00 9.74 12.39
N ASN A 899 47.25 8.91 11.66
CA ASN A 899 47.07 9.07 10.22
C ASN A 899 46.15 10.26 9.86
N TYR A 900 45.10 10.52 10.65
CA TYR A 900 44.20 11.66 10.45
C TYR A 900 44.91 12.97 10.81
N GLU A 901 45.59 13.03 11.96
CA GLU A 901 46.44 14.17 12.32
C GLU A 901 47.43 14.51 11.20
N LYS A 902 48.10 13.49 10.64
CA LYS A 902 49.04 13.67 9.52
C LYS A 902 48.35 14.14 8.24
N ASN A 903 47.17 13.59 7.93
CA ASN A 903 46.44 13.94 6.71
C ASN A 903 45.81 15.34 6.76
N ILE A 904 45.61 15.93 7.95
CA ILE A 904 45.26 17.35 8.10
C ILE A 904 46.51 18.24 8.09
N LYS A 905 47.54 17.90 8.89
CA LYS A 905 48.80 18.69 8.99
C LYS A 905 49.65 18.73 7.71
N GLU A 906 49.30 17.95 6.69
CA GLU A 906 49.91 17.99 5.35
C GLU A 906 48.90 18.47 4.26
N ASN A 907 47.85 19.18 4.68
CA ASN A 907 46.81 19.80 3.83
C ASN A 907 46.65 21.33 4.07
N ASP A 908 47.18 21.85 5.18
CA ASP A 908 47.55 23.27 5.37
C ASP A 908 48.92 23.58 4.72
#